data_AF-A0A2M6URS4-F1
#
_entry.id   AF-A0A2M6URS4-F1
#
_cell.length_a   1.000
_cell.length_b   1.000
_cell.length_c   1.000
_cell.angle_alpha   90.00
_cell.angle_beta   90.00
_cell.angle_gamma   90.00
#
_symmetry.space_group_name_H-M   'P 1'
#
loop_
_entity.id
_entity.type
_entity.pdbx_description
1 polymer ?
#
loop_
_entity_poly.entity_id
_entity_poly.type
_entity_poly.pdbx_seq_one_letter_code
_entity_poly.pdbx_strand_id
1 'polypeptide(L)'
;MKENTEHSASSKREELQEHHSAINATISKQIKEASQNFFYPDSNVLKNKYHIKNKQLLMGRCSDDVKKEIIKLRKEPPPEKLNSSYLKYLHQRLFSNTFEWAGQTREEPFTFEDGSVASMPILKRKEFTKPFAVGRKIQEGLEKLDKTLSENNNFQGLSREEFVEHAAEIMINLHHLHPFREGNRRTKRLFVEKLGQAAGHKLDFSIVSKKRKNFVRTAAMERGDSEPMKHLLEDISNPDKFLILQEFTNAMRDLGMGENNYSLVVFAKDGETYHGTYRGCGNKGFMMDVQGTLILGNKKDLTPAQIQTLTVGENFSFTAPNAQSPQRNQQERTERHPQKAMAYWDNDTKTTNTAPLPSSKKLSSSPKPEEKHTLKPIQRLQMENATSFTASSVQHPQEVLIGAKEIAPLTRDQILMRVKNDASLQAKRTEIETLCKIVYGNRHILQEKIEKIHENPTEVGQLAYQIATSARSISKLSGINICGIKNNARANAEANILPLSRAIDSYINIFTQTEREIFRDHHAKQRRCEQAVEMPKVEMKSLLSLPKEQQKEILSNSPKLRGKIARYSKKINERLSSNEYEAIKENNPQKLAKSFGISTAKAKDIIEIVKRIKGIEQDIYPAHFHDYKFNEHSAQNKYQLIMPKVWMKSLLSLPKEKQQEILSNASALRGEITHYIDKINEHLSSSEREAIKENKPRKLAKDLGISTAKAKEIIGIAKCIKEIEQDISSTHFHDYKFNEYSAQNKHQLIKENTEKTCSSILDKEASRTQKMTENIQPRKTQYTKAMNL
;
A
#
# COMPACT_ATOMS: atom_id res chain seq x y z
N MET A 1 -53.11 4.01 -47.19
CA MET A 1 -52.61 5.09 -46.31
C MET A 1 -52.51 4.67 -44.83
N LYS A 2 -52.19 3.40 -44.50
CA LYS A 2 -51.91 2.98 -43.11
C LYS A 2 -50.48 2.44 -42.89
N GLU A 3 -49.73 2.12 -43.94
CA GLU A 3 -48.34 1.62 -43.81
C GLU A 3 -47.28 2.75 -43.72
N ASN A 4 -47.57 3.98 -44.17
CA ASN A 4 -46.58 5.07 -44.13
C ASN A 4 -46.47 5.78 -42.76
N THR A 5 -47.36 5.50 -41.80
CA THR A 5 -47.37 6.16 -40.49
C THR A 5 -46.57 5.40 -39.43
N GLU A 6 -46.43 4.07 -39.53
CA GLU A 6 -45.66 3.25 -38.58
C GLU A 6 -44.15 3.32 -38.84
N HIS A 7 -43.71 3.38 -40.11
CA HIS A 7 -42.30 3.59 -40.45
C HIS A 7 -41.77 4.97 -40.02
N SER A 8 -42.60 6.03 -40.10
CA SER A 8 -42.21 7.37 -39.64
C SER A 8 -42.07 7.45 -38.10
N ALA A 9 -42.85 6.68 -37.35
CA ALA A 9 -42.77 6.63 -35.89
C ALA A 9 -41.58 5.79 -35.38
N SER A 10 -41.21 4.72 -36.09
CA SER A 10 -40.02 3.90 -35.80
C SER A 10 -38.72 4.65 -36.08
N SER A 11 -38.64 5.32 -37.23
CA SER A 11 -37.47 6.13 -37.63
C SER A 11 -37.23 7.30 -36.66
N LYS A 12 -38.28 7.99 -36.20
CA LYS A 12 -38.15 9.04 -35.18
C LYS A 12 -37.69 8.52 -33.81
N ARG A 13 -38.05 7.30 -33.43
CA ARG A 13 -37.59 6.65 -32.18
C ARG A 13 -36.12 6.25 -32.27
N GLU A 14 -35.69 5.73 -33.41
CA GLU A 14 -34.29 5.38 -33.68
C GLU A 14 -33.41 6.65 -33.73
N GLU A 15 -33.85 7.71 -34.41
CA GLU A 15 -33.17 9.02 -34.42
C GLU A 15 -33.07 9.63 -33.01
N LEU A 16 -34.14 9.58 -32.21
CA LEU A 16 -34.11 10.02 -30.81
C LEU A 16 -33.11 9.19 -29.97
N GLN A 17 -33.05 7.88 -30.17
CA GLN A 17 -32.17 7.01 -29.41
C GLN A 17 -30.69 7.18 -29.82
N GLU A 18 -30.42 7.40 -31.10
CA GLU A 18 -29.09 7.78 -31.62
C GLU A 18 -28.66 9.16 -31.13
N HIS A 19 -29.55 10.16 -31.15
CA HIS A 19 -29.29 11.49 -30.59
C HIS A 19 -28.97 11.44 -29.10
N HIS A 20 -29.72 10.67 -28.31
CA HIS A 20 -29.42 10.48 -26.87
C HIS A 20 -28.07 9.77 -26.66
N SER A 21 -27.72 8.79 -27.50
CA SER A 21 -26.42 8.10 -27.46
C SER A 21 -25.25 9.04 -27.80
N ALA A 22 -25.39 9.87 -28.82
CA ALA A 22 -24.39 10.86 -29.24
C ALA A 22 -24.20 11.98 -28.21
N ILE A 23 -25.30 12.46 -27.61
CA ILE A 23 -25.27 13.43 -26.50
C ILE A 23 -24.53 12.82 -25.30
N ASN A 24 -24.84 11.58 -24.93
CA ASN A 24 -24.18 10.88 -23.82
C ASN A 24 -22.68 10.64 -24.09
N ALA A 25 -22.30 10.32 -25.32
CA ALA A 25 -20.90 10.17 -25.73
C ALA A 25 -20.14 11.50 -25.66
N THR A 26 -20.77 12.59 -26.10
CA THR A 26 -20.21 13.95 -26.08
C THR A 26 -20.01 14.45 -24.65
N ILE A 27 -21.02 14.29 -23.78
CA ILE A 27 -20.93 14.62 -22.35
C ILE A 27 -19.85 13.78 -21.67
N SER A 28 -19.77 12.48 -21.98
CA SER A 28 -18.73 11.60 -21.43
C SER A 28 -17.32 12.02 -21.85
N LYS A 29 -17.15 12.45 -23.10
CA LYS A 29 -15.88 12.99 -23.62
C LYS A 29 -15.49 14.28 -22.89
N GLN A 30 -16.41 15.23 -22.75
CA GLN A 30 -16.17 16.49 -22.04
C GLN A 30 -15.81 16.27 -20.56
N ILE A 31 -16.53 15.38 -19.85
CA ILE A 31 -16.21 15.03 -18.46
C ILE A 31 -14.81 14.42 -18.36
N LYS A 32 -14.44 13.57 -19.32
CA LYS A 32 -13.11 12.94 -19.36
C LYS A 32 -12.03 13.99 -19.60
N GLU A 33 -12.22 14.90 -20.54
CA GLU A 33 -11.28 16.00 -20.84
C GLU A 33 -11.12 16.93 -19.64
N ALA A 34 -12.21 17.40 -19.04
CA ALA A 34 -12.18 18.21 -17.83
C ALA A 34 -11.48 17.48 -16.66
N SER A 35 -11.66 16.16 -16.54
CA SER A 35 -10.96 15.36 -15.53
C SER A 35 -9.45 15.28 -15.77
N GLN A 36 -9.01 15.29 -17.04
CA GLN A 36 -7.58 15.28 -17.39
C GLN A 36 -6.90 16.62 -17.08
N ASN A 37 -7.64 17.74 -17.11
CA ASN A 37 -7.09 19.06 -16.84
C ASN A 37 -6.56 19.25 -15.41
N PHE A 38 -6.88 18.35 -14.48
CA PHE A 38 -6.23 18.29 -13.16
C PHE A 38 -4.74 17.90 -13.22
N PHE A 39 -4.27 17.32 -14.32
CA PHE A 39 -2.91 16.80 -14.47
C PHE A 39 -2.11 17.63 -15.49
N TYR A 40 -0.79 17.55 -15.42
CA TYR A 40 0.04 18.03 -16.52
C TYR A 40 -0.19 17.20 -17.80
N PRO A 41 -0.03 17.80 -19.00
CA PRO A 41 -0.05 17.05 -20.26
C PRO A 41 0.86 15.82 -20.20
N ASP A 42 0.38 14.70 -20.72
CA ASP A 42 1.07 13.40 -20.78
C ASP A 42 1.61 12.89 -19.42
N SER A 43 1.00 13.33 -18.31
CA SER A 43 1.42 12.97 -16.96
C SER A 43 0.25 12.50 -16.10
N ASN A 44 0.56 11.68 -15.09
CA ASN A 44 -0.38 11.33 -14.02
C ASN A 44 -0.15 12.13 -12.72
N VAL A 45 0.63 13.21 -12.81
CA VAL A 45 0.94 14.11 -11.70
C VAL A 45 0.02 15.33 -11.75
N LEU A 46 -0.62 15.61 -10.60
CA LEU A 46 -1.53 16.74 -10.45
C LEU A 46 -0.79 18.06 -10.67
N LYS A 47 -1.43 19.00 -11.38
CA LYS A 47 -0.98 20.39 -11.45
C LYS A 47 -0.82 20.94 -10.03
N ASN A 48 0.29 21.62 -9.79
CA ASN A 48 0.66 22.10 -8.46
C ASN A 48 1.51 23.36 -8.57
N LYS A 49 1.42 24.22 -7.55
CA LYS A 49 2.09 25.53 -7.49
C LYS A 49 3.62 25.48 -7.45
N TYR A 50 4.21 24.30 -7.27
CA TYR A 50 5.66 24.10 -7.31
C TYR A 50 6.16 23.73 -8.70
N HIS A 51 5.26 23.54 -9.68
CA HIS A 51 5.57 23.04 -11.02
C HIS A 51 6.29 21.66 -11.03
N ILE A 52 6.12 20.85 -9.99
CA ILE A 52 6.77 19.54 -9.87
C ILE A 52 5.99 18.49 -10.67
N LYS A 53 6.62 17.89 -11.69
CA LYS A 53 6.05 16.81 -12.52
C LYS A 53 6.48 15.40 -12.07
N ASN A 54 7.35 15.29 -11.07
CA ASN A 54 7.71 14.00 -10.46
C ASN A 54 6.79 13.70 -9.27
N LYS A 55 6.10 12.56 -9.32
CA LYS A 55 5.11 12.18 -8.31
C LYS A 55 5.69 12.05 -6.89
N GLN A 56 6.87 11.47 -6.75
CA GLN A 56 7.48 11.24 -5.44
C GLN A 56 7.94 12.55 -4.80
N LEU A 57 8.55 13.44 -5.60
CA LEU A 57 8.95 14.78 -5.15
C LEU A 57 7.74 15.61 -4.73
N LEU A 58 6.66 15.59 -5.52
CA LEU A 58 5.42 16.28 -5.16
C LEU A 58 4.84 15.73 -3.85
N MET A 59 4.81 14.41 -3.69
CA MET A 59 4.32 13.78 -2.46
C MET A 59 5.16 14.17 -1.23
N GLY A 60 6.49 14.21 -1.36
CA GLY A 60 7.39 14.66 -0.29
C GLY A 60 7.11 16.11 0.10
N ARG A 61 7.17 17.02 -0.88
CA ARG A 61 6.97 18.46 -0.63
C ARG A 61 5.58 18.76 -0.05
N CYS A 62 4.53 18.24 -0.68
CA CYS A 62 3.15 18.40 -0.20
C CYS A 62 2.99 17.85 1.22
N SER A 63 3.62 16.70 1.54
CA SER A 63 3.53 16.14 2.89
C SER A 63 4.14 17.06 3.93
N ASP A 64 5.24 17.75 3.64
CA ASP A 64 5.91 18.62 4.61
C ASP A 64 5.16 19.92 4.86
N ASP A 65 4.59 20.53 3.82
CA ASP A 65 3.76 21.72 3.96
C ASP A 65 2.45 21.42 4.73
N VAL A 66 1.80 20.29 4.41
CA VAL A 66 0.61 19.80 5.14
C VAL A 66 0.92 19.53 6.62
N LYS A 67 2.06 18.91 6.96
CA LYS A 67 2.43 18.62 8.35
C LYS A 67 2.54 19.91 9.18
N LYS A 68 3.19 20.93 8.63
CA LYS A 68 3.33 22.25 9.28
C LYS A 68 1.95 22.85 9.56
N GLU A 69 1.03 22.71 8.61
CA GLU A 69 -0.30 23.29 8.75
C GLU A 69 -1.20 22.52 9.72
N ILE A 70 -1.13 21.19 9.75
CA ILE A 70 -1.82 20.37 10.76
C ILE A 70 -1.41 20.78 12.18
N ILE A 71 -0.12 21.07 12.41
CA ILE A 71 0.38 21.51 13.73
C ILE A 71 -0.27 22.83 14.16
N LYS A 72 -0.45 23.78 13.23
CA LYS A 72 -1.13 25.05 13.52
C LYS A 72 -2.62 24.84 13.78
N LEU A 73 -3.32 24.17 12.85
CA LEU A 73 -4.76 23.91 12.95
C LEU A 73 -5.14 23.14 14.21
N ARG A 74 -4.29 22.24 14.71
CA ARG A 74 -4.54 21.54 15.99
C ARG A 74 -4.50 22.46 17.22
N LYS A 75 -3.78 23.58 17.16
CA LYS A 75 -3.74 24.58 18.25
C LYS A 75 -4.90 25.56 18.20
N GLU A 76 -5.46 25.81 17.02
CA GLU A 76 -6.65 26.65 16.86
C GLU A 76 -7.85 26.01 17.58
N PRO A 77 -8.74 26.75 18.25
CA PRO A 77 -9.98 26.20 18.79
C PRO A 77 -10.91 25.71 17.66
N PRO A 78 -11.83 24.76 17.92
CA PRO A 78 -12.85 24.42 16.95
C PRO A 78 -13.79 25.63 16.73
N PRO A 79 -14.35 25.81 15.53
CA PRO A 79 -15.35 26.85 15.28
C PRO A 79 -16.65 26.52 16.00
N GLU A 80 -17.46 27.54 16.26
CA GLU A 80 -18.82 27.36 16.82
C GLU A 80 -19.71 26.50 15.91
N LYS A 81 -19.60 26.70 14.59
CA LYS A 81 -20.34 25.94 13.58
C LYS A 81 -19.40 25.02 12.81
N LEU A 82 -19.53 23.71 13.05
CA LEU A 82 -18.86 22.68 12.25
C LEU A 82 -19.77 22.26 11.11
N ASN A 83 -19.35 22.55 9.87
CA ASN A 83 -20.11 22.27 8.67
C ASN A 83 -19.17 22.08 7.46
N SER A 84 -19.75 21.91 6.28
CA SER A 84 -19.08 21.72 5.00
C SER A 84 -18.19 22.89 4.64
N SER A 85 -18.56 24.13 5.02
CA SER A 85 -17.70 25.31 4.85
C SER A 85 -16.42 25.19 5.67
N TYR A 86 -16.50 24.71 6.91
CA TYR A 86 -15.30 24.42 7.70
C TYR A 86 -14.49 23.25 7.13
N LEU A 87 -15.13 22.21 6.59
CA LEU A 87 -14.44 21.12 5.88
C LEU A 87 -13.66 21.65 4.66
N LYS A 88 -14.26 22.54 3.86
CA LYS A 88 -13.62 23.23 2.72
C LYS A 88 -12.47 24.14 3.21
N TYR A 89 -12.66 24.89 4.29
CA TYR A 89 -11.61 25.71 4.94
C TYR A 89 -10.41 24.86 5.38
N LEU A 90 -10.63 23.74 6.07
CA LEU A 90 -9.55 22.83 6.45
C LEU A 90 -8.79 22.34 5.22
N HIS A 91 -9.49 21.97 4.14
CA HIS A 91 -8.84 21.55 2.91
C HIS A 91 -8.02 22.69 2.29
N GLN A 92 -8.58 23.90 2.22
CA GLN A 92 -7.89 25.08 1.73
C GLN A 92 -6.60 25.35 2.52
N ARG A 93 -6.68 25.39 3.86
CA ARG A 93 -5.52 25.61 4.73
C ARG A 93 -4.43 24.57 4.45
N LEU A 94 -4.80 23.28 4.45
CA LEU A 94 -3.84 22.19 4.25
C LEU A 94 -3.16 22.19 2.88
N PHE A 95 -3.82 22.67 1.82
CA PHE A 95 -3.35 22.49 0.45
C PHE A 95 -3.12 23.78 -0.35
N SER A 96 -3.36 24.96 0.22
CA SER A 96 -3.22 26.27 -0.43
C SER A 96 -1.83 26.53 -1.04
N ASN A 97 -0.77 26.02 -0.42
CA ASN A 97 0.60 26.11 -0.94
C ASN A 97 0.89 25.12 -2.08
N THR A 98 0.10 24.05 -2.20
CA THR A 98 0.34 22.96 -3.16
C THR A 98 -0.57 23.06 -4.38
N PHE A 99 -1.87 23.29 -4.21
CA PHE A 99 -2.89 23.21 -5.26
C PHE A 99 -3.66 24.53 -5.38
N GLU A 100 -3.94 24.96 -6.60
CA GLU A 100 -4.77 26.15 -6.86
C GLU A 100 -6.23 25.93 -6.44
N TRP A 101 -6.77 24.75 -6.68
CA TRP A 101 -8.13 24.33 -6.31
C TRP A 101 -8.29 23.99 -4.82
N ALA A 102 -7.36 24.41 -3.95
CA ALA A 102 -7.43 24.10 -2.52
C ALA A 102 -8.69 24.71 -1.88
N GLY A 103 -9.62 23.84 -1.47
CA GLY A 103 -10.89 24.21 -0.83
C GLY A 103 -12.11 23.95 -1.73
N GLN A 104 -11.87 23.70 -3.02
CA GLN A 104 -12.90 23.44 -4.02
C GLN A 104 -13.26 21.96 -4.08
N THR A 105 -14.55 21.65 -4.19
CA THR A 105 -15.04 20.28 -4.37
C THR A 105 -14.87 19.84 -5.81
N ARG A 106 -14.78 18.53 -6.05
CA ARG A 106 -14.31 17.99 -7.33
C ARG A 106 -15.34 18.02 -8.45
N GLU A 107 -16.62 18.12 -8.14
CA GLU A 107 -17.71 18.24 -9.10
C GLU A 107 -17.87 19.65 -9.65
N GLU A 108 -17.48 20.65 -8.88
CA GLU A 108 -17.53 22.06 -9.29
C GLU A 108 -16.42 22.33 -10.34
N PRO A 109 -16.73 22.98 -11.47
CA PRO A 109 -15.71 23.42 -12.43
C PRO A 109 -14.73 24.40 -11.79
N PHE A 110 -13.43 24.12 -11.93
CA PHE A 110 -12.35 24.97 -11.48
C PHE A 110 -11.49 25.41 -12.66
N THR A 111 -11.29 26.72 -12.80
CA THR A 111 -10.43 27.30 -13.83
C THR A 111 -9.03 27.52 -13.26
N PHE A 112 -8.03 26.85 -13.83
CA PHE A 112 -6.62 27.05 -13.51
C PHE A 112 -6.08 28.36 -14.08
N GLU A 113 -4.95 28.83 -13.53
CA GLU A 113 -4.23 30.00 -14.05
C GLU A 113 -3.82 29.86 -15.53
N ASP A 114 -3.59 28.62 -15.99
CA ASP A 114 -3.29 28.31 -17.40
C ASP A 114 -4.53 28.33 -18.33
N GLY A 115 -5.68 28.75 -17.82
CA GLY A 115 -6.95 28.86 -18.54
C GLY A 115 -7.71 27.54 -18.71
N SER A 116 -7.12 26.40 -18.35
CA SER A 116 -7.82 25.11 -18.43
C SER A 116 -8.88 24.97 -17.33
N VAL A 117 -10.04 24.41 -17.69
CA VAL A 117 -11.13 24.15 -16.74
C VAL A 117 -11.14 22.67 -16.37
N ALA A 118 -11.12 22.35 -15.09
CA ALA A 118 -11.15 20.99 -14.59
C ALA A 118 -12.37 20.72 -13.70
N SER A 119 -12.95 19.53 -13.87
CA SER A 119 -13.95 18.96 -12.97
C SER A 119 -13.87 17.44 -13.04
N MET A 120 -14.20 16.77 -11.94
CA MET A 120 -14.16 15.32 -11.78
C MET A 120 -15.40 14.84 -11.01
N PRO A 121 -16.61 14.93 -11.60
CA PRO A 121 -17.85 14.50 -10.96
C PRO A 121 -17.91 12.99 -10.72
N ILE A 122 -17.19 12.18 -11.53
CA ILE A 122 -17.11 10.73 -11.40
C ILE A 122 -15.70 10.33 -10.97
N LEU A 123 -15.58 9.64 -9.83
CA LEU A 123 -14.30 9.11 -9.36
C LEU A 123 -14.49 7.67 -8.85
N LYS A 124 -13.78 6.73 -9.50
CA LYS A 124 -13.68 5.33 -9.06
C LYS A 124 -12.21 4.98 -8.79
N ARG A 125 -11.94 4.32 -7.67
CA ARG A 125 -10.61 3.77 -7.36
C ARG A 125 -10.64 2.27 -7.63
N LYS A 126 -9.55 1.73 -8.17
CA LYS A 126 -9.40 0.28 -8.45
C LYS A 126 -9.61 -0.61 -7.21
N GLU A 127 -9.34 -0.04 -6.04
CA GLU A 127 -9.49 -0.69 -4.74
C GLU A 127 -10.96 -0.96 -4.36
N PHE A 128 -11.92 -0.32 -5.06
CA PHE A 128 -13.33 -0.36 -4.71
C PHE A 128 -14.21 -0.81 -5.87
N THR A 129 -15.25 -1.59 -5.56
CA THR A 129 -16.23 -2.08 -6.54
C THR A 129 -17.11 -0.94 -7.03
N LYS A 130 -17.57 -0.09 -6.11
CA LYS A 130 -18.45 1.06 -6.37
C LYS A 130 -17.64 2.37 -6.50
N PRO A 131 -18.08 3.32 -7.34
CA PRO A 131 -17.51 4.67 -7.35
C PRO A 131 -17.85 5.40 -6.04
N PHE A 132 -17.17 6.52 -5.77
CA PHE A 132 -17.61 7.48 -4.76
C PHE A 132 -18.88 8.21 -5.23
N ALA A 133 -19.43 9.10 -4.39
CA ALA A 133 -20.57 9.94 -4.76
C ALA A 133 -20.38 10.63 -6.12
N VAL A 134 -21.42 10.69 -6.95
CA VAL A 134 -21.30 11.19 -8.34
C VAL A 134 -22.03 12.52 -8.49
N GLY A 135 -21.33 13.53 -9.02
CA GLY A 135 -21.90 14.84 -9.34
C GLY A 135 -22.63 15.48 -8.15
N ARG A 136 -23.91 15.82 -8.34
CA ARG A 136 -24.76 16.50 -7.33
C ARG A 136 -24.89 15.76 -5.99
N LYS A 137 -24.68 14.43 -5.97
CA LYS A 137 -24.66 13.66 -4.72
C LYS A 137 -23.57 14.11 -3.75
N ILE A 138 -22.54 14.82 -4.24
CA ILE A 138 -21.50 15.41 -3.39
C ILE A 138 -22.07 16.59 -2.60
N GLN A 139 -22.77 17.49 -3.28
CA GLN A 139 -23.39 18.65 -2.65
C GLN A 139 -24.52 18.25 -1.70
N GLU A 140 -25.41 17.35 -2.12
CA GLU A 140 -26.48 16.79 -1.26
C GLU A 140 -25.91 16.14 0.01
N GLY A 141 -24.79 15.42 -0.11
CA GLY A 141 -24.12 14.81 1.04
C GLY A 141 -23.46 15.82 1.99
N LEU A 142 -22.96 16.94 1.48
CA LEU A 142 -22.45 18.04 2.29
C LEU A 142 -23.58 18.80 2.99
N GLU A 143 -24.72 19.03 2.32
CA GLU A 143 -25.91 19.63 2.93
C GLU A 143 -26.48 18.73 4.03
N LYS A 144 -26.50 17.42 3.81
CA LYS A 144 -26.90 16.44 4.84
C LYS A 144 -25.95 16.47 6.03
N LEU A 145 -24.63 16.56 5.81
CA LEU A 145 -23.64 16.72 6.88
C LEU A 145 -23.96 17.97 7.72
N ASP A 146 -24.23 19.10 7.07
CA ASP A 146 -24.49 20.38 7.72
C ASP A 146 -25.76 20.33 8.56
N LYS A 147 -26.82 19.77 7.99
CA LYS A 147 -28.09 19.54 8.69
C LYS A 147 -27.89 18.65 9.92
N THR A 148 -27.23 17.51 9.76
CA THR A 148 -26.98 16.58 10.87
C THR A 148 -26.20 17.23 12.00
N LEU A 149 -25.13 17.98 11.71
CA LEU A 149 -24.32 18.64 12.74
C LEU A 149 -25.09 19.78 13.42
N SER A 150 -25.86 20.56 12.66
CA SER A 150 -26.68 21.65 13.20
C SER A 150 -27.79 21.14 14.11
N GLU A 151 -28.54 20.11 13.71
CA GLU A 151 -29.68 19.57 14.48
C GLU A 151 -29.24 18.88 15.77
N ASN A 152 -28.01 18.36 15.80
CA ASN A 152 -27.47 17.64 16.96
C ASN A 152 -26.46 18.47 17.77
N ASN A 153 -26.41 19.79 17.58
CA ASN A 153 -25.51 20.70 18.31
C ASN A 153 -24.03 20.26 18.28
N ASN A 154 -23.53 19.83 17.11
CA ASN A 154 -22.21 19.24 16.93
C ASN A 154 -21.92 18.03 17.85
N PHE A 155 -22.96 17.31 18.28
CA PHE A 155 -22.90 16.18 19.21
C PHE A 155 -22.33 16.54 20.61
N GLN A 156 -22.44 17.80 21.02
CA GLN A 156 -22.08 18.25 22.36
C GLN A 156 -23.03 17.67 23.41
N GLY A 157 -22.49 17.37 24.60
CA GLY A 157 -23.25 16.86 25.74
C GLY A 157 -23.55 15.36 25.70
N LEU A 158 -23.11 14.65 24.65
CA LEU A 158 -23.22 13.20 24.57
C LEU A 158 -22.12 12.50 25.39
N SER A 159 -22.43 11.30 25.87
CA SER A 159 -21.40 10.39 26.37
C SER A 159 -20.40 10.05 25.25
N ARG A 160 -19.25 9.52 25.66
CA ARG A 160 -18.17 9.18 24.73
C ARG A 160 -18.60 8.08 23.76
N GLU A 161 -19.33 7.09 24.25
CA GLU A 161 -19.87 5.97 23.48
C GLU A 161 -20.90 6.45 22.45
N GLU A 162 -21.86 7.27 22.87
CA GLU A 162 -22.85 7.88 21.96
C GLU A 162 -22.18 8.78 20.91
N PHE A 163 -21.18 9.56 21.32
CA PHE A 163 -20.39 10.38 20.39
C PHE A 163 -19.66 9.52 19.35
N VAL A 164 -19.06 8.39 19.77
CA VAL A 164 -18.34 7.47 18.89
C VAL A 164 -19.25 6.89 17.81
N GLU A 165 -20.49 6.54 18.15
CA GLU A 165 -21.51 6.08 17.19
C GLU A 165 -21.73 7.12 16.09
N HIS A 166 -22.04 8.36 16.46
CA HIS A 166 -22.33 9.43 15.50
C HIS A 166 -21.08 9.87 14.72
N ALA A 167 -19.92 9.96 15.37
CA ALA A 167 -18.66 10.29 14.71
C ALA A 167 -18.25 9.23 13.68
N ALA A 168 -18.54 7.95 13.94
CA ALA A 168 -18.29 6.86 12.99
C ALA A 168 -19.14 7.03 11.73
N GLU A 169 -20.43 7.35 11.88
CA GLU A 169 -21.32 7.63 10.76
C GLU A 169 -20.85 8.82 9.93
N ILE A 170 -20.48 9.94 10.56
CA ILE A 170 -19.92 11.09 9.85
C ILE A 170 -18.66 10.70 9.07
N MET A 171 -17.75 9.91 9.67
CA MET A 171 -16.54 9.48 8.99
C MET A 171 -16.83 8.55 7.80
N ILE A 172 -17.77 7.63 7.93
CA ILE A 172 -18.21 6.71 6.86
C ILE A 172 -18.87 7.51 5.72
N ASN A 173 -19.76 8.44 6.04
CA ASN A 173 -20.39 9.31 5.04
C ASN A 173 -19.35 10.11 4.26
N LEU A 174 -18.37 10.71 4.94
CA LEU A 174 -17.25 11.40 4.30
C LEU A 174 -16.33 10.45 3.49
N HIS A 175 -16.29 9.15 3.81
CA HIS A 175 -15.61 8.16 2.97
C HIS A 175 -16.32 7.98 1.62
N HIS A 176 -17.64 7.83 1.64
CA HIS A 176 -18.47 7.64 0.43
C HIS A 176 -18.48 8.91 -0.43
N LEU A 177 -18.57 10.07 0.23
CA LEU A 177 -18.71 11.37 -0.42
C LEU A 177 -17.47 11.74 -1.24
N HIS A 178 -16.29 11.61 -0.63
CA HIS A 178 -15.01 11.93 -1.25
C HIS A 178 -15.01 13.31 -1.98
N PRO A 179 -15.31 14.41 -1.26
CA PRO A 179 -15.71 15.68 -1.88
C PRO A 179 -14.59 16.40 -2.65
N PHE A 180 -13.31 16.17 -2.32
CA PHE A 180 -12.19 16.86 -2.96
C PHE A 180 -11.50 15.99 -4.02
N ARG A 181 -10.73 16.60 -4.93
CA ARG A 181 -9.95 15.85 -5.94
C ARG A 181 -8.83 15.01 -5.33
N GLU A 182 -8.11 15.55 -4.35
CA GLU A 182 -7.09 14.86 -3.54
C GLU A 182 -7.10 15.47 -2.13
N GLY A 183 -6.50 14.83 -1.13
CA GLY A 183 -6.40 15.41 0.21
C GLY A 183 -7.52 15.01 1.19
N ASN A 184 -8.62 14.43 0.71
CA ASN A 184 -9.78 13.97 1.50
C ASN A 184 -9.40 13.26 2.80
N ARG A 185 -8.39 12.37 2.75
CA ARG A 185 -8.01 11.58 3.91
C ARG A 185 -7.53 12.43 5.08
N ARG A 186 -6.79 13.50 4.82
CA ARG A 186 -6.19 14.37 5.84
C ARG A 186 -7.24 15.33 6.38
N THR A 187 -7.97 15.98 5.47
CA THR A 187 -9.05 16.91 5.82
C THR A 187 -10.12 16.26 6.70
N LYS A 188 -10.66 15.10 6.32
CA LYS A 188 -11.73 14.45 7.08
C LYS A 188 -11.30 14.00 8.48
N ARG A 189 -10.05 13.56 8.64
CA ARG A 189 -9.54 13.18 9.97
C ARG A 189 -9.44 14.40 10.87
N LEU A 190 -8.86 15.49 10.34
CA LEU A 190 -8.75 16.74 11.10
C LEU A 190 -10.13 17.33 11.43
N PHE A 191 -11.09 17.23 10.50
CA PHE A 191 -12.47 17.63 10.75
C PHE A 191 -13.10 16.85 11.91
N VAL A 192 -12.96 15.51 11.92
CA VAL A 192 -13.49 14.67 13.01
C VAL A 192 -12.71 14.87 14.32
N GLU A 193 -11.40 15.13 14.27
CA GLU A 193 -10.62 15.56 15.46
C GLU A 193 -11.19 16.86 16.06
N LYS A 194 -11.56 17.83 15.21
CA LYS A 194 -12.18 19.10 15.64
C LYS A 194 -13.60 18.92 16.16
N LEU A 195 -14.37 18.01 15.55
CA LEU A 195 -15.70 17.64 16.03
C LEU A 195 -15.63 17.01 17.42
N GLY A 196 -14.70 16.09 17.65
CA GLY A 196 -14.44 15.56 18.99
C GLY A 196 -14.05 16.66 19.98
N GLN A 197 -13.12 17.54 19.60
CA GLN A 197 -12.70 18.65 20.44
C GLN A 197 -13.87 19.56 20.84
N ALA A 198 -14.78 19.87 19.91
CA ALA A 198 -15.97 20.66 20.19
C ALA A 198 -16.95 19.91 21.12
N ALA A 199 -17.11 18.60 20.93
CA ALA A 199 -17.98 17.74 21.75
C ALA A 199 -17.39 17.35 23.12
N GLY A 200 -16.15 17.76 23.43
CA GLY A 200 -15.47 17.41 24.68
C GLY A 200 -14.71 16.08 24.67
N HIS A 201 -14.59 15.44 23.50
CA HIS A 201 -13.95 14.12 23.33
C HIS A 201 -12.62 14.24 22.57
N LYS A 202 -11.54 13.68 23.12
CA LYS A 202 -10.24 13.71 22.43
C LYS A 202 -10.18 12.60 21.38
N LEU A 203 -9.80 12.94 20.14
CA LEU A 203 -9.47 11.97 19.10
C LEU A 203 -8.08 12.27 18.55
N ASP A 204 -7.25 11.25 18.37
CA ASP A 204 -5.97 11.40 17.67
C ASP A 204 -5.74 10.21 16.73
N PHE A 205 -5.78 10.47 15.43
CA PHE A 205 -5.53 9.42 14.45
C PHE A 205 -4.04 9.11 14.24
N SER A 206 -3.13 9.84 14.89
CA SER A 206 -1.67 9.61 14.78
C SER A 206 -1.21 8.33 15.50
N ILE A 207 -2.00 7.83 16.45
CA ILE A 207 -1.75 6.57 17.17
C ILE A 207 -2.37 5.34 16.49
N VAL A 208 -2.94 5.52 15.29
CA VAL A 208 -3.60 4.44 14.54
C VAL A 208 -2.72 3.95 13.40
N SER A 209 -2.58 2.63 13.26
CA SER A 209 -1.80 2.04 12.16
C SER A 209 -2.41 2.31 10.79
N LYS A 210 -1.56 2.40 9.75
CA LYS A 210 -2.05 2.54 8.37
C LYS A 210 -2.88 1.35 7.93
N LYS A 211 -2.52 0.13 8.36
CA LYS A 211 -3.30 -1.09 8.09
C LYS A 211 -4.70 -0.99 8.69
N ARG A 212 -4.85 -0.52 9.93
CA ARG A 212 -6.17 -0.30 10.55
C ARG A 212 -6.97 0.77 9.82
N LYS A 213 -6.37 1.93 9.51
CA LYS A 213 -7.01 3.00 8.71
C LYS A 213 -7.52 2.47 7.35
N ASN A 214 -6.76 1.59 6.70
CA ASN A 214 -7.17 0.97 5.43
C ASN A 214 -8.27 -0.07 5.64
N PHE A 215 -8.17 -0.92 6.67
CA PHE A 215 -9.15 -1.95 6.99
C PHE A 215 -10.54 -1.36 7.25
N VAL A 216 -10.65 -0.36 8.14
CA VAL A 216 -11.95 0.27 8.46
C VAL A 216 -12.55 0.96 7.24
N ARG A 217 -11.72 1.53 6.37
CA ARG A 217 -12.18 2.16 5.13
C ARG A 217 -12.73 1.10 4.18
N THR A 218 -12.03 -0.01 3.98
CA THR A 218 -12.51 -1.10 3.12
C THR A 218 -13.78 -1.73 3.69
N ALA A 219 -13.85 -1.95 5.00
CA ALA A 219 -15.06 -2.44 5.68
C ALA A 219 -16.28 -1.57 5.39
N ALA A 220 -16.15 -0.27 5.61
CA ALA A 220 -17.22 0.69 5.34
C ALA A 220 -17.59 0.76 3.85
N MET A 221 -16.60 0.86 2.95
CA MET A 221 -16.85 1.11 1.52
C MET A 221 -17.37 -0.11 0.77
N GLU A 222 -16.90 -1.31 1.10
CA GLU A 222 -17.22 -2.52 0.35
C GLU A 222 -18.30 -3.37 1.03
N ARG A 223 -18.30 -3.43 2.36
CA ARG A 223 -19.21 -4.30 3.12
C ARG A 223 -20.35 -3.55 3.81
N GLY A 224 -20.30 -2.21 3.81
CA GLY A 224 -21.23 -1.41 4.62
C GLY A 224 -21.08 -1.64 6.13
N ASP A 225 -19.93 -2.18 6.54
CA ASP A 225 -19.67 -2.60 7.91
C ASP A 225 -19.09 -1.43 8.73
N SER A 226 -19.90 -0.89 9.64
CA SER A 226 -19.56 0.27 10.46
C SER A 226 -18.80 -0.10 11.75
N GLU A 227 -18.89 -1.34 12.21
CA GLU A 227 -18.33 -1.79 13.49
C GLU A 227 -16.81 -1.58 13.59
N PRO A 228 -15.99 -1.85 12.55
CA PRO A 228 -14.57 -1.54 12.57
C PRO A 228 -14.26 -0.05 12.77
N MET A 229 -15.11 0.84 12.24
CA MET A 229 -14.95 2.30 12.40
C MET A 229 -15.25 2.73 13.82
N LYS A 230 -16.38 2.27 14.38
CA LYS A 230 -16.76 2.53 15.77
C LYS A 230 -15.69 2.05 16.72
N HIS A 231 -15.21 0.82 16.54
CA HIS A 231 -14.12 0.25 17.32
C HIS A 231 -12.82 1.07 17.22
N LEU A 232 -12.49 1.62 16.05
CA LEU A 232 -11.34 2.52 15.92
C LEU A 232 -11.53 3.82 16.70
N LEU A 233 -12.70 4.44 16.63
CA LEU A 233 -12.99 5.69 17.32
C LEU A 233 -13.10 5.51 18.83
N GLU A 234 -13.66 4.39 19.28
CA GLU A 234 -13.65 3.94 20.68
C GLU A 234 -12.22 3.92 21.23
N ASP A 235 -11.34 3.19 20.55
CA ASP A 235 -9.95 3.00 20.96
C ASP A 235 -9.15 4.30 21.09
N ILE A 236 -9.40 5.27 20.20
CA ILE A 236 -8.67 6.55 20.23
C ILE A 236 -9.36 7.65 21.04
N SER A 237 -10.60 7.42 21.49
CA SER A 237 -11.36 8.34 22.35
C SER A 237 -11.27 7.96 23.83
N ASN A 238 -11.18 6.66 24.13
CA ASN A 238 -11.07 6.15 25.48
C ASN A 238 -9.69 6.50 26.08
N PRO A 239 -9.61 7.24 27.19
CA PRO A 239 -8.33 7.70 27.77
C PRO A 239 -7.37 6.56 28.13
N ASP A 240 -7.88 5.44 28.65
CA ASP A 240 -7.06 4.28 29.05
C ASP A 240 -6.49 3.56 27.82
N LYS A 241 -7.35 3.27 26.83
CA LYS A 241 -6.95 2.64 25.56
C LYS A 241 -5.99 3.54 24.79
N PHE A 242 -6.24 4.85 24.77
CA PHE A 242 -5.38 5.85 24.15
C PHE A 242 -3.95 5.81 24.68
N LEU A 243 -3.78 5.79 26.01
CA LEU A 243 -2.45 5.81 26.63
C LEU A 243 -1.64 4.56 26.27
N ILE A 244 -2.30 3.41 26.17
CA ILE A 244 -1.67 2.14 25.76
C ILE A 244 -1.33 2.14 24.27
N LEU A 245 -2.23 2.62 23.41
CA LEU A 245 -1.95 2.80 21.99
C LEU A 245 -0.81 3.78 21.73
N GLN A 246 -0.74 4.85 22.52
CA GLN A 246 0.34 5.83 22.47
C GLN A 246 1.66 5.20 22.93
N GLU A 247 1.65 4.45 24.03
CA GLU A 247 2.81 3.67 24.51
C GLU A 247 3.31 2.71 23.41
N PHE A 248 2.42 1.88 22.87
CA PHE A 248 2.73 0.96 21.78
C PHE A 248 3.31 1.69 20.56
N THR A 249 2.66 2.77 20.11
CA THR A 249 3.07 3.49 18.91
C THR A 249 4.42 4.17 19.10
N ASN A 250 4.70 4.69 20.29
CA ASN A 250 6.01 5.27 20.62
C ASN A 250 7.09 4.20 20.67
N ALA A 251 6.82 3.03 21.28
CA ALA A 251 7.75 1.91 21.28
C ALA A 251 8.08 1.45 19.85
N MET A 252 7.07 1.26 18.99
CA MET A 252 7.29 0.91 17.58
C MET A 252 8.10 1.97 16.83
N ARG A 253 7.85 3.25 17.10
CA ARG A 253 8.63 4.35 16.51
C ARG A 253 10.09 4.33 16.96
N ASP A 254 10.34 4.07 18.24
CA ASP A 254 11.70 3.98 18.80
C ASP A 254 12.47 2.77 18.23
N LEU A 255 11.77 1.69 17.91
CA LEU A 255 12.29 0.53 17.16
C LEU A 255 12.46 0.81 15.65
N GLY A 256 12.18 2.04 15.20
CA GLY A 256 12.32 2.44 13.81
C GLY A 256 11.22 1.89 12.89
N MET A 257 10.16 1.32 13.44
CA MET A 257 8.99 0.82 12.73
C MET A 257 7.97 1.97 12.56
N GLY A 258 7.89 2.53 11.35
CA GLY A 258 6.88 3.54 11.04
C GLY A 258 5.47 2.94 10.91
N GLU A 259 4.43 3.77 10.76
CA GLU A 259 3.02 3.34 10.57
C GLU A 259 2.78 2.32 9.44
N ASN A 260 3.72 2.20 8.50
CA ASN A 260 3.67 1.24 7.39
C ASN A 260 4.17 -0.16 7.78
N ASN A 261 4.91 -0.28 8.89
CA ASN A 261 5.77 -1.41 9.19
C ASN A 261 5.21 -2.36 10.24
N TYR A 262 3.97 -2.15 10.72
CA TYR A 262 3.34 -3.05 11.67
C TYR A 262 1.94 -3.50 11.24
N SER A 263 1.46 -4.58 11.87
CA SER A 263 0.25 -5.32 11.50
C SER A 263 -1.04 -4.55 11.81
N LEU A 264 -2.19 -5.17 11.55
CA LEU A 264 -3.46 -4.62 12.05
C LEU A 264 -3.36 -4.61 13.59
N VAL A 265 -3.50 -3.43 14.21
CA VAL A 265 -3.42 -3.27 15.67
C VAL A 265 -4.77 -2.80 16.16
N VAL A 266 -5.36 -3.54 17.08
CA VAL A 266 -6.66 -3.24 17.66
C VAL A 266 -6.62 -3.50 19.15
N PHE A 267 -7.42 -2.78 19.95
CA PHE A 267 -7.63 -3.18 21.33
C PHE A 267 -8.51 -4.45 21.38
N ALA A 268 -8.34 -5.21 22.45
CA ALA A 268 -9.29 -6.25 22.80
C ALA A 268 -10.66 -5.60 23.04
N LYS A 269 -11.68 -6.16 22.41
CA LYS A 269 -13.08 -5.76 22.64
C LYS A 269 -13.53 -6.31 23.98
N ASP A 270 -14.24 -5.49 24.73
CA ASP A 270 -14.76 -5.83 26.05
C ASP A 270 -15.59 -7.14 25.99
N GLY A 271 -15.32 -8.08 26.89
CA GLY A 271 -15.99 -9.39 26.94
C GLY A 271 -15.51 -10.46 25.96
N GLU A 272 -14.72 -10.09 24.95
CA GLU A 272 -14.22 -11.04 23.94
C GLU A 272 -13.02 -11.83 24.47
N THR A 273 -12.93 -13.08 24.03
CA THR A 273 -11.81 -13.97 24.35
C THR A 273 -10.91 -14.17 23.13
N TYR A 274 -9.61 -14.01 23.36
CA TYR A 274 -8.58 -14.07 22.35
C TYR A 274 -7.62 -15.21 22.68
N HIS A 275 -7.29 -16.02 21.67
CA HIS A 275 -6.28 -17.06 21.76
C HIS A 275 -5.14 -16.70 20.81
N GLY A 276 -3.92 -16.57 21.34
CA GLY A 276 -2.80 -16.14 20.53
C GLY A 276 -1.48 -16.17 21.28
N THR A 277 -0.46 -15.68 20.60
CA THR A 277 0.90 -15.68 21.11
C THR A 277 1.19 -14.38 21.84
N TYR A 278 1.63 -14.43 23.09
CA TYR A 278 2.08 -13.27 23.84
C TYR A 278 3.30 -12.65 23.16
N ARG A 279 3.25 -11.35 22.87
CA ARG A 279 4.32 -10.61 22.18
C ARG A 279 5.02 -9.57 23.06
N GLY A 280 4.68 -9.54 24.35
CA GLY A 280 5.32 -8.70 25.36
C GLY A 280 4.38 -7.66 25.97
N CYS A 281 4.91 -6.90 26.93
CA CYS A 281 4.21 -5.80 27.57
C CYS A 281 5.05 -4.53 27.66
N GLY A 282 4.34 -3.42 27.84
CA GLY A 282 4.87 -2.17 28.33
C GLY A 282 4.53 -1.96 29.81
N ASN A 283 4.56 -0.70 30.22
CA ASN A 283 4.18 -0.23 31.54
C ASN A 283 2.67 -0.38 31.77
N LYS A 284 1.84 -0.03 30.78
CA LYS A 284 0.38 -0.02 30.92
C LYS A 284 -0.32 -1.13 30.16
N GLY A 285 0.17 -1.44 28.97
CA GLY A 285 -0.47 -2.43 28.09
C GLY A 285 0.36 -3.69 27.90
N PHE A 286 -0.29 -4.73 27.38
CA PHE A 286 0.37 -5.86 26.76
C PHE A 286 -0.10 -6.03 25.31
N MET A 287 0.61 -6.86 24.55
CA MET A 287 0.15 -7.27 23.23
C MET A 287 0.23 -8.77 23.01
N MET A 288 -0.68 -9.27 22.19
CA MET A 288 -0.68 -10.64 21.70
C MET A 288 -0.94 -10.66 20.18
N ASP A 289 -0.39 -11.65 19.51
CA ASP A 289 -0.59 -11.91 18.10
C ASP A 289 -1.67 -12.98 17.92
N VAL A 290 -2.78 -12.59 17.31
CA VAL A 290 -3.90 -13.45 16.96
C VAL A 290 -3.98 -13.50 15.45
N GLN A 291 -3.42 -14.56 14.86
CA GLN A 291 -3.43 -14.81 13.42
C GLN A 291 -2.93 -13.62 12.58
N GLY A 292 -1.91 -12.93 13.07
CA GLY A 292 -1.29 -11.78 12.42
C GLY A 292 -1.93 -10.44 12.73
N THR A 293 -2.98 -10.40 13.56
CA THR A 293 -3.53 -9.17 14.16
C THR A 293 -2.95 -9.00 15.56
N LEU A 294 -2.38 -7.82 15.84
CA LEU A 294 -1.90 -7.49 17.17
C LEU A 294 -3.07 -6.97 18.01
N ILE A 295 -3.46 -7.74 19.02
CA ILE A 295 -4.46 -7.38 20.00
C ILE A 295 -3.76 -6.76 21.20
N LEU A 296 -4.13 -5.53 21.55
CA LEU A 296 -3.66 -4.84 22.75
C LEU A 296 -4.64 -5.05 23.89
N GLY A 297 -4.13 -5.23 25.10
CA GLY A 297 -4.94 -5.28 26.32
C GLY A 297 -4.31 -4.46 27.44
N ASN A 298 -5.08 -4.18 28.49
CA ASN A 298 -4.54 -3.54 29.68
C ASN A 298 -3.77 -4.56 30.51
N LYS A 299 -2.55 -4.22 30.94
CA LYS A 299 -1.74 -5.10 31.77
C LYS A 299 -2.39 -5.39 33.12
N LYS A 300 -3.19 -4.45 33.64
CA LYS A 300 -3.94 -4.63 34.91
C LYS A 300 -5.02 -5.72 34.81
N ASP A 301 -5.42 -6.09 33.60
CA ASP A 301 -6.43 -7.13 33.36
C ASP A 301 -5.80 -8.53 33.25
N LEU A 302 -4.46 -8.64 33.29
CA LEU A 302 -3.76 -9.91 33.45
C LEU A 302 -3.69 -10.28 34.93
N THR A 303 -3.79 -11.57 35.24
CA THR A 303 -3.60 -12.05 36.61
C THR A 303 -2.13 -11.84 37.06
N PRO A 304 -1.87 -11.64 38.37
CA PRO A 304 -0.50 -11.51 38.87
C PRO A 304 0.41 -12.69 38.47
N ALA A 305 -0.14 -13.91 38.43
CA ALA A 305 0.56 -15.09 37.95
C ALA A 305 0.96 -14.93 36.47
N GLN A 306 0.01 -14.58 35.59
CA GLN A 306 0.30 -14.36 34.17
C GLN A 306 1.36 -13.26 33.94
N ILE A 307 1.33 -12.18 34.71
CA ILE A 307 2.33 -11.10 34.59
C ILE A 307 3.74 -11.61 34.91
N GLN A 308 3.88 -12.55 35.84
CA GLN A 308 5.18 -13.10 36.24
C GLN A 308 5.65 -14.24 35.35
N THR A 309 4.72 -15.05 34.83
CA THR A 309 5.07 -16.29 34.11
C THR A 309 5.07 -16.17 32.60
N LEU A 310 4.32 -15.22 32.01
CA LEU A 310 4.21 -15.13 30.55
C LEU A 310 5.54 -14.71 29.92
N THR A 311 6.08 -15.59 29.08
CA THR A 311 7.26 -15.30 28.27
C THR A 311 6.87 -15.03 26.82
N VAL A 312 7.66 -14.22 26.12
CA VAL A 312 7.34 -13.87 24.74
C VAL A 312 7.49 -15.08 23.82
N GLY A 313 6.46 -15.31 23.00
CA GLY A 313 6.36 -16.50 22.15
C GLY A 313 5.45 -17.57 22.73
N GLU A 314 5.01 -17.45 23.99
CA GLU A 314 4.05 -18.38 24.59
C GLU A 314 2.62 -18.13 24.09
N ASN A 315 1.88 -19.21 23.87
CA ASN A 315 0.46 -19.12 23.57
C ASN A 315 -0.34 -19.02 24.87
N PHE A 316 -1.29 -18.10 24.90
CA PHE A 316 -2.21 -17.96 26.02
C PHE A 316 -3.59 -17.46 25.57
N SER A 317 -4.54 -17.61 26.47
CA SER A 317 -5.91 -17.13 26.31
C SER A 317 -6.12 -15.90 27.19
N PHE A 318 -6.69 -14.85 26.61
CA PHE A 318 -7.03 -13.62 27.31
C PHE A 318 -8.48 -13.26 27.06
N THR A 319 -9.24 -13.02 28.11
CA THR A 319 -10.61 -12.49 28.03
C THR A 319 -10.60 -11.07 28.53
N ALA A 320 -11.01 -10.12 27.68
CA ALA A 320 -11.12 -8.73 28.10
C ALA A 320 -12.27 -8.57 29.12
N PRO A 321 -12.07 -7.82 30.21
CA PRO A 321 -13.15 -7.60 31.18
C PRO A 321 -14.33 -6.89 30.50
N ASN A 322 -15.55 -7.26 30.90
CA ASN A 322 -16.73 -6.49 30.54
C ASN A 322 -16.67 -5.13 31.25
N ALA A 323 -16.76 -4.04 30.49
CA ALA A 323 -17.06 -2.75 31.08
C ALA A 323 -18.47 -2.80 31.67
N GLN A 324 -18.60 -3.18 32.94
CA GLN A 324 -19.84 -2.96 33.68
C GLN A 324 -20.05 -1.45 33.75
N SER A 325 -21.03 -0.94 33.01
CA SER A 325 -21.64 0.35 33.34
C SER A 325 -22.05 0.28 34.82
N PRO A 326 -21.80 1.30 35.65
CA PRO A 326 -22.40 1.34 36.99
C PRO A 326 -23.90 1.11 36.82
N GLN A 327 -24.46 0.18 37.59
CA GLN A 327 -25.89 -0.13 37.58
C GLN A 327 -26.69 1.18 37.63
N ARG A 328 -27.25 1.59 36.48
CA ARG A 328 -28.27 2.63 36.43
C ARG A 328 -29.49 2.00 37.10
N ASN A 329 -29.76 2.43 38.33
CA ASN A 329 -31.04 2.21 38.98
C ASN A 329 -32.15 2.55 37.97
N GLN A 330 -32.91 1.53 37.58
CA GLN A 330 -34.11 1.66 36.78
C GLN A 330 -35.22 2.22 37.69
N GLN A 331 -35.11 3.49 38.08
CA GLN A 331 -36.15 4.17 38.84
C GLN A 331 -36.01 5.69 38.65
N GLU A 332 -35.98 6.11 37.39
CA GLU A 332 -36.40 7.43 36.90
C GLU A 332 -36.12 7.47 35.39
N ARG A 333 -36.98 6.79 34.63
CA ARG A 333 -37.00 6.92 33.17
C ARG A 333 -38.45 7.04 32.72
N THR A 334 -39.03 8.20 33.02
CA THR A 334 -40.20 8.71 32.32
C THR A 334 -39.76 9.92 31.48
N GLU A 335 -40.03 9.81 30.18
CA GLU A 335 -40.07 10.90 29.20
C GLU A 335 -38.73 11.56 28.78
N ARG A 336 -38.03 10.88 27.87
CA ARG A 336 -37.68 11.43 26.55
C ARG A 336 -37.08 10.31 25.68
N HIS A 337 -37.91 9.75 24.80
CA HIS A 337 -37.44 8.96 23.67
C HIS A 337 -36.91 9.89 22.57
N PRO A 338 -35.71 9.68 22.02
CA PRO A 338 -35.47 10.01 20.63
C PRO A 338 -36.06 8.89 19.78
N GLN A 339 -37.24 9.12 19.20
CA GLN A 339 -37.78 8.28 18.15
C GLN A 339 -37.09 8.60 16.80
N LYS A 340 -36.66 7.52 16.13
CA LYS A 340 -36.39 7.37 14.68
C LYS A 340 -35.19 8.11 14.07
N ALA A 341 -34.06 7.41 14.00
CA ALA A 341 -33.12 7.47 12.87
C ALA A 341 -32.68 6.05 12.49
N MET A 342 -33.61 5.24 12.02
CA MET A 342 -33.33 3.95 11.36
C MET A 342 -34.07 3.94 10.02
N ALA A 343 -33.34 3.51 8.98
CA ALA A 343 -33.74 3.34 7.58
C ALA A 343 -34.06 4.64 6.81
N TYR A 344 -33.10 5.16 6.02
CA TYR A 344 -33.39 6.05 4.86
C TYR A 344 -32.15 6.24 3.97
N TRP A 345 -31.64 5.15 3.39
CA TRP A 345 -30.68 5.22 2.28
C TRP A 345 -31.02 4.17 1.20
N ASP A 346 -32.32 4.02 0.90
CA ASP A 346 -32.88 3.45 -0.34
C ASP A 346 -34.06 4.34 -0.80
N ASN A 347 -34.30 4.40 -2.11
CA ASN A 347 -35.01 5.45 -2.88
C ASN A 347 -36.53 5.65 -2.67
N ASP A 348 -36.99 6.84 -3.12
CA ASP A 348 -38.31 7.25 -3.67
C ASP A 348 -39.60 7.14 -2.83
N THR A 349 -40.18 8.30 -2.46
CA THR A 349 -41.52 8.83 -2.86
C THR A 349 -42.03 9.91 -1.89
N LYS A 350 -42.72 10.92 -2.46
CA LYS A 350 -43.30 12.12 -1.84
C LYS A 350 -44.42 11.79 -0.84
N THR A 351 -44.61 12.62 0.19
CA THR A 351 -45.79 13.53 0.37
C THR A 351 -45.76 14.32 1.69
N THR A 352 -46.54 15.40 1.69
CA THR A 352 -46.55 16.63 2.50
C THR A 352 -47.43 16.56 3.76
N ASN A 353 -47.15 17.40 4.79
CA ASN A 353 -48.06 18.45 5.32
C ASN A 353 -47.67 19.04 6.71
N THR A 354 -47.49 20.37 6.71
CA THR A 354 -47.96 21.44 7.66
C THR A 354 -48.32 21.12 9.12
N ALA A 355 -47.62 21.67 10.14
CA ALA A 355 -47.81 22.98 10.86
C ALA A 355 -48.73 22.88 12.12
N PRO A 356 -48.77 23.83 13.10
CA PRO A 356 -47.70 24.55 13.84
C PRO A 356 -47.88 24.58 15.40
N LEU A 357 -46.86 25.15 16.06
CA LEU A 357 -46.69 25.70 17.45
C LEU A 357 -47.94 26.10 18.29
N PRO A 358 -47.81 26.16 19.64
CA PRO A 358 -47.53 27.46 20.29
C PRO A 358 -46.61 27.49 21.53
N SER A 359 -46.00 28.67 21.67
CA SER A 359 -45.29 29.36 22.76
C SER A 359 -45.93 29.31 24.17
N SER A 360 -45.20 29.32 25.29
CA SER A 360 -44.61 30.48 26.01
C SER A 360 -44.44 30.05 27.49
N LYS A 361 -43.44 30.43 28.29
CA LYS A 361 -43.33 31.68 29.07
C LYS A 361 -42.08 31.65 29.97
N LYS A 362 -41.55 32.85 30.23
CA LYS A 362 -40.45 33.25 31.14
C LYS A 362 -40.80 33.11 32.63
N LEU A 363 -39.79 33.01 33.51
CA LEU A 363 -39.43 33.93 34.63
C LEU A 363 -38.22 33.35 35.41
N SER A 364 -37.05 34.01 35.46
CA SER A 364 -36.46 34.76 36.60
C SER A 364 -36.52 34.05 37.96
N SER A 365 -35.45 33.83 38.71
CA SER A 365 -34.59 34.86 39.34
C SER A 365 -33.48 34.18 40.17
N SER A 366 -32.35 34.87 40.35
CA SER A 366 -31.29 34.52 41.32
C SER A 366 -31.59 35.15 42.69
N PRO A 367 -30.94 34.67 43.77
CA PRO A 367 -29.88 35.49 44.38
C PRO A 367 -28.66 34.69 44.92
N LYS A 368 -27.58 35.43 45.17
CA LYS A 368 -26.29 35.13 45.86
C LYS A 368 -26.23 36.06 47.11
N PRO A 369 -25.16 36.10 47.95
CA PRO A 369 -24.20 35.09 48.45
C PRO A 369 -23.90 35.27 49.98
N GLU A 370 -22.94 34.49 50.54
CA GLU A 370 -22.02 34.74 51.72
C GLU A 370 -21.73 33.39 52.44
N GLU A 371 -20.68 33.12 53.23
CA GLU A 371 -19.23 33.47 53.29
C GLU A 371 -18.54 32.39 54.20
N LYS A 372 -17.23 32.13 53.97
CA LYS A 372 -16.13 31.66 54.88
C LYS A 372 -16.25 30.38 55.74
N HIS A 373 -15.27 29.46 55.57
CA HIS A 373 -14.20 29.22 56.57
C HIS A 373 -13.01 28.41 55.98
N THR A 374 -11.81 28.76 56.46
CA THR A 374 -10.44 28.34 56.13
C THR A 374 -9.93 27.13 56.93
N LEU A 375 -8.98 26.33 56.38
CA LEU A 375 -7.68 25.97 57.03
C LEU A 375 -6.72 25.11 56.14
N LYS A 376 -5.61 25.76 55.76
CA LYS A 376 -4.16 25.47 55.62
C LYS A 376 -3.52 24.16 55.02
N PRO A 377 -2.33 24.30 54.35
CA PRO A 377 -1.57 23.23 53.69
C PRO A 377 -0.23 22.83 54.38
N ILE A 378 0.31 21.64 54.08
CA ILE A 378 1.60 21.14 54.61
C ILE A 378 2.68 21.09 53.51
N GLN A 379 3.68 21.95 53.75
CA GLN A 379 5.15 21.90 53.54
C GLN A 379 5.78 21.22 52.31
N ARG A 380 6.51 22.08 51.58
CA ARG A 380 7.53 21.81 50.56
C ARG A 380 8.87 22.28 51.17
N LEU A 381 9.88 21.41 51.23
CA LEU A 381 11.24 21.81 51.64
C LEU A 381 12.08 22.17 50.41
N GLN A 382 12.71 23.34 50.48
CA GLN A 382 13.62 23.93 49.51
C GLN A 382 15.04 23.37 49.66
N MET A 383 15.80 23.41 48.57
CA MET A 383 17.21 23.77 48.60
C MET A 383 17.48 24.76 47.47
N GLU A 384 17.86 25.97 47.85
CA GLU A 384 18.36 27.04 46.97
C GLU A 384 19.87 27.23 47.17
N ASN A 385 20.44 27.93 46.19
CA ASN A 385 21.72 28.67 46.16
C ASN A 385 22.92 27.89 45.58
N ALA A 386 23.69 28.43 44.64
CA ALA A 386 23.63 29.70 43.92
C ALA A 386 24.60 29.69 42.73
N THR A 387 24.45 30.71 41.89
CA THR A 387 25.42 31.35 40.99
C THR A 387 25.32 31.07 39.49
N SER A 388 24.98 32.16 38.82
CA SER A 388 25.02 32.48 37.41
C SER A 388 26.32 32.12 36.72
N PHE A 389 26.25 31.50 35.53
CA PHE A 389 27.25 31.70 34.50
C PHE A 389 26.61 31.84 33.12
N THR A 390 27.08 32.87 32.45
CA THR A 390 26.83 33.35 31.10
C THR A 390 26.75 32.27 30.03
N ALA A 391 25.78 32.43 29.12
CA ALA A 391 25.69 31.68 27.88
C ALA A 391 26.96 31.90 27.03
N SER A 392 27.82 30.87 26.98
CA SER A 392 28.77 30.66 25.90
C SER A 392 28.42 29.33 25.25
N SER A 393 27.81 29.40 24.07
CA SER A 393 27.65 28.27 23.17
C SER A 393 29.02 27.89 22.59
N VAL A 394 29.81 27.13 23.35
CA VAL A 394 30.93 26.39 22.77
C VAL A 394 30.39 25.02 22.38
N GLN A 395 30.03 24.86 21.11
CA GLN A 395 29.86 23.55 20.51
C GLN A 395 31.23 22.86 20.54
N HIS A 396 31.46 21.98 21.51
CA HIS A 396 32.48 20.96 21.33
C HIS A 396 32.07 20.11 20.11
N PRO A 397 32.90 20.00 19.06
CA PRO A 397 32.57 19.18 17.92
C PRO A 397 32.40 17.73 18.39
N GLN A 398 31.18 17.17 18.27
CA GLN A 398 30.94 15.78 18.59
C GLN A 398 31.83 14.92 17.69
N GLU A 399 32.73 14.14 18.30
CA GLU A 399 33.66 13.28 17.60
C GLU A 399 32.91 12.26 16.72
N VAL A 400 33.28 12.16 15.44
CA VAL A 400 32.52 11.40 14.42
C VAL A 400 33.08 9.99 14.26
N LEU A 401 32.23 8.98 14.46
CA LEU A 401 32.56 7.55 14.30
C LEU A 401 32.67 7.18 12.81
N ILE A 402 31.63 7.47 12.02
CA ILE A 402 31.62 7.28 10.56
C ILE A 402 31.27 8.63 9.91
N GLY A 403 32.19 9.17 9.12
CA GLY A 403 32.02 10.45 8.45
C GLY A 403 30.94 10.45 7.38
N ALA A 404 30.26 11.59 7.23
CA ALA A 404 29.48 11.87 6.03
C ALA A 404 30.43 12.01 4.83
N LYS A 405 29.98 11.55 3.68
CA LYS A 405 30.68 11.67 2.41
C LYS A 405 29.68 12.03 1.33
N GLU A 406 29.91 13.18 0.71
CA GLU A 406 29.15 13.58 -0.47
C GLU A 406 29.59 12.71 -1.66
N ILE A 407 28.63 12.11 -2.33
CA ILE A 407 28.85 11.32 -3.54
C ILE A 407 28.30 12.15 -4.69
N ALA A 408 29.19 12.57 -5.61
CA ALA A 408 28.78 13.34 -6.77
C ALA A 408 27.69 12.62 -7.58
N PRO A 409 26.74 13.34 -8.21
CA PRO A 409 25.81 12.77 -9.17
C PRO A 409 26.56 12.01 -10.29
N LEU A 410 25.92 10.99 -10.86
CA LEU A 410 26.48 10.32 -12.03
C LEU A 410 26.47 11.27 -13.23
N THR A 411 27.58 11.30 -13.96
CA THR A 411 27.59 11.94 -15.29
C THR A 411 26.87 11.03 -16.30
N ARG A 412 26.41 11.64 -17.40
CA ARG A 412 25.77 10.89 -18.49
C ARG A 412 26.67 9.75 -19.00
N ASP A 413 27.96 10.02 -19.20
CA ASP A 413 28.92 9.01 -19.68
C ASP A 413 29.09 7.82 -18.72
N GLN A 414 29.06 8.09 -17.41
CA GLN A 414 29.14 7.03 -16.40
C GLN A 414 27.89 6.15 -16.34
N ILE A 415 26.72 6.70 -16.67
CA ILE A 415 25.47 5.93 -16.80
C ILE A 415 25.56 5.08 -18.06
N LEU A 416 25.94 5.68 -19.19
CA LEU A 416 26.09 5.02 -20.48
C LEU A 416 27.08 3.85 -20.42
N MET A 417 28.23 4.04 -19.76
CA MET A 417 29.21 2.97 -19.59
C MET A 417 28.63 1.80 -18.79
N ARG A 418 27.89 2.07 -17.72
CA ARG A 418 27.28 1.00 -16.89
C ARG A 418 26.18 0.27 -17.64
N VAL A 419 25.34 0.99 -18.38
CA VAL A 419 24.29 0.38 -19.19
C VAL A 419 24.87 -0.44 -20.34
N LYS A 420 25.92 0.04 -21.02
CA LYS A 420 26.63 -0.72 -22.07
C LYS A 420 27.25 -2.03 -21.57
N ASN A 421 27.62 -2.09 -20.29
CA ASN A 421 28.20 -3.26 -19.66
C ASN A 421 27.16 -4.23 -19.06
N ASP A 422 25.87 -3.93 -19.19
CA ASP A 422 24.80 -4.82 -18.74
C ASP A 422 24.72 -6.07 -19.64
N ALA A 423 24.86 -7.26 -19.02
CA ALA A 423 24.93 -8.52 -19.75
C ALA A 423 23.63 -8.83 -20.52
N SER A 424 22.47 -8.46 -19.96
CA SER A 424 21.17 -8.69 -20.60
C SER A 424 20.99 -7.78 -21.82
N LEU A 425 21.45 -6.53 -21.71
CA LEU A 425 21.41 -5.58 -22.81
C LEU A 425 22.37 -5.97 -23.94
N GLN A 426 23.57 -6.45 -23.61
CA GLN A 426 24.53 -6.98 -24.60
C GLN A 426 24.00 -8.23 -25.32
N ALA A 427 23.35 -9.13 -24.59
CA ALA A 427 22.70 -10.31 -25.20
C ALA A 427 21.60 -9.89 -26.18
N LYS A 428 20.75 -8.92 -25.82
CA LYS A 428 19.71 -8.41 -26.72
C LYS A 428 20.27 -7.65 -27.91
N ARG A 429 21.36 -6.89 -27.75
CA ARG A 429 22.07 -6.28 -28.88
C ARG A 429 22.53 -7.32 -29.89
N THR A 430 23.13 -8.41 -29.40
CA THR A 430 23.61 -9.51 -30.24
C THR A 430 22.47 -10.23 -30.98
N GLU A 431 21.34 -10.41 -30.31
CA GLU A 431 20.12 -10.96 -30.90
C GLU A 431 19.60 -10.07 -32.04
N ILE A 432 19.53 -8.75 -31.80
CA ILE A 432 19.11 -7.78 -32.83
C ILE A 432 20.04 -7.80 -34.04
N GLU A 433 21.36 -7.83 -33.84
CA GLU A 433 22.33 -7.90 -34.93
C GLU A 433 22.15 -9.19 -35.77
N THR A 434 21.90 -10.31 -35.09
CA THR A 434 21.66 -11.60 -35.76
C THR A 434 20.39 -11.55 -36.60
N LEU A 435 19.30 -11.00 -36.04
CA LEU A 435 18.03 -10.84 -36.74
C LEU A 435 18.13 -9.82 -37.88
N CYS A 436 18.91 -8.74 -37.73
CA CYS A 436 19.18 -7.79 -38.80
C CYS A 436 19.90 -8.44 -39.98
N LYS A 437 20.88 -9.32 -39.73
CA LYS A 437 21.56 -10.10 -40.78
C LYS A 437 20.58 -10.98 -41.54
N ILE A 438 19.61 -11.59 -40.85
CA ILE A 438 18.59 -12.45 -41.48
C ILE A 438 17.62 -11.61 -42.32
N VAL A 439 17.05 -10.55 -41.72
CA VAL A 439 15.98 -9.74 -42.31
C VAL A 439 16.48 -8.86 -43.46
N TYR A 440 17.65 -8.23 -43.31
CA TYR A 440 18.17 -7.21 -44.25
C TYR A 440 19.50 -7.57 -44.91
N GLY A 441 20.15 -8.68 -44.52
CA GLY A 441 21.45 -9.08 -45.06
C GLY A 441 22.62 -8.28 -44.48
N ASN A 442 22.34 -7.32 -43.58
CA ASN A 442 23.32 -6.47 -42.94
C ASN A 442 23.07 -6.45 -41.42
N ARG A 443 24.02 -6.99 -40.64
CA ARG A 443 23.91 -7.08 -39.18
C ARG A 443 23.90 -5.70 -38.48
N HIS A 444 24.52 -4.69 -39.10
CA HIS A 444 24.73 -3.36 -38.51
C HIS A 444 23.74 -2.31 -38.99
N ILE A 445 22.75 -2.69 -39.80
CA ILE A 445 21.78 -1.76 -40.43
C ILE A 445 21.00 -0.90 -39.43
N LEU A 446 20.82 -1.36 -38.19
CA LEU A 446 20.12 -0.64 -37.12
C LEU A 446 21.05 -0.11 -36.02
N GLN A 447 22.36 -0.30 -36.12
CA GLN A 447 23.30 -0.02 -35.04
C GLN A 447 23.25 1.44 -34.60
N GLU A 448 23.37 2.38 -35.55
CA GLU A 448 23.34 3.81 -35.26
C GLU A 448 21.99 4.24 -34.63
N LYS A 449 20.87 3.68 -35.14
CA LYS A 449 19.53 3.99 -34.63
C LYS A 449 19.30 3.45 -33.21
N ILE A 450 19.85 2.29 -32.89
CA ILE A 450 19.77 1.69 -31.54
C ILE A 450 20.71 2.42 -30.57
N GLU A 451 21.86 2.92 -31.01
CA GLU A 451 22.78 3.72 -30.19
C GLU A 451 22.19 5.08 -29.81
N LYS A 452 21.28 5.63 -30.63
CA LYS A 452 20.51 6.87 -30.33
C LYS A 452 19.43 6.70 -29.25
N ILE A 453 19.22 5.48 -28.71
CA ILE A 453 18.26 5.24 -27.62
C ILE A 453 18.53 6.12 -26.39
N HIS A 454 19.79 6.48 -26.18
CA HIS A 454 20.23 7.34 -25.08
C HIS A 454 19.83 8.81 -25.24
N GLU A 455 19.44 9.22 -26.45
CA GLU A 455 19.01 10.57 -26.79
C GLU A 455 17.48 10.65 -26.85
N ASN A 456 16.84 9.63 -27.45
CA ASN A 456 15.39 9.59 -27.61
C ASN A 456 14.83 8.15 -27.61
N PRO A 457 14.47 7.61 -26.43
CA PRO A 457 13.89 6.26 -26.33
C PRO A 457 12.58 6.09 -27.12
N THR A 458 11.80 7.16 -27.28
CA THR A 458 10.53 7.16 -28.00
C THR A 458 10.71 6.94 -29.50
N GLU A 459 11.78 7.50 -30.08
CA GLU A 459 12.11 7.34 -31.50
C GLU A 459 12.57 5.90 -31.82
N VAL A 460 13.28 5.26 -30.89
CA VAL A 460 13.65 3.84 -31.02
C VAL A 460 12.44 2.92 -30.81
N GLY A 461 11.47 3.31 -29.97
CA GLY A 461 10.18 2.60 -29.88
C GLY A 461 9.36 2.69 -31.16
N GLN A 462 9.39 3.84 -31.84
CA GLN A 462 8.78 3.99 -33.17
C GLN A 462 9.49 3.13 -34.22
N LEU A 463 10.80 2.91 -34.11
CA LEU A 463 11.56 2.02 -35.00
C LEU A 463 11.08 0.57 -34.92
N ALA A 464 10.80 0.05 -33.71
CA ALA A 464 10.24 -1.29 -33.55
C ALA A 464 8.89 -1.42 -34.28
N TYR A 465 7.99 -0.45 -34.04
CA TYR A 465 6.70 -0.37 -34.72
C TYR A 465 6.83 -0.26 -36.25
N GLN A 466 7.74 0.56 -36.75
CA GLN A 466 8.03 0.71 -38.18
C GLN A 466 8.55 -0.58 -38.80
N ILE A 467 9.39 -1.34 -38.10
CA ILE A 467 9.87 -2.65 -38.57
C ILE A 467 8.70 -3.64 -38.63
N ALA A 468 7.85 -3.69 -37.59
CA ALA A 468 6.71 -4.59 -37.55
C ALA A 468 5.65 -4.31 -38.62
N THR A 469 5.45 -3.04 -38.99
CA THR A 469 4.40 -2.60 -39.92
C THR A 469 4.90 -2.38 -41.35
N SER A 470 6.15 -2.00 -41.52
CA SER A 470 6.75 -1.62 -42.80
C SER A 470 8.26 -1.83 -42.84
N ALA A 471 8.74 -3.07 -42.62
CA ALA A 471 10.17 -3.40 -42.65
C ALA A 471 10.91 -2.91 -43.92
N ARG A 472 10.23 -2.88 -45.07
CA ARG A 472 10.81 -2.39 -46.35
C ARG A 472 11.13 -0.89 -46.35
N SER A 473 10.49 -0.12 -45.47
CA SER A 473 10.80 1.31 -45.28
C SER A 473 12.16 1.55 -44.61
N ILE A 474 12.69 0.53 -43.93
CA ILE A 474 13.99 0.58 -43.26
C ILE A 474 15.12 0.23 -44.23
N SER A 475 14.98 -0.90 -44.94
CA SER A 475 15.92 -1.34 -45.97
C SER A 475 15.31 -2.46 -46.81
N LYS A 476 15.96 -2.81 -47.93
CA LYS A 476 15.56 -3.96 -48.76
C LYS A 476 15.73 -5.26 -47.96
N LEU A 477 14.67 -6.07 -47.91
CA LEU A 477 14.71 -7.38 -47.29
C LEU A 477 15.65 -8.33 -48.05
N SER A 478 16.28 -9.25 -47.33
CA SER A 478 17.13 -10.30 -47.91
C SER A 478 16.35 -11.16 -48.91
N GLY A 479 17.05 -11.71 -49.91
CA GLY A 479 16.47 -12.62 -50.90
C GLY A 479 15.64 -11.95 -52.00
N ILE A 480 14.98 -12.77 -52.82
CA ILE A 480 14.31 -12.36 -54.07
C ILE A 480 12.81 -12.69 -53.98
N ASN A 481 11.97 -11.79 -54.49
CA ASN A 481 10.54 -12.00 -54.70
C ASN A 481 10.19 -11.48 -56.10
N ILE A 482 9.85 -12.38 -57.02
CA ILE A 482 9.45 -12.06 -58.40
C ILE A 482 8.04 -12.59 -58.58
N CYS A 483 7.09 -11.70 -58.90
CA CYS A 483 5.69 -12.05 -59.15
C CYS A 483 5.04 -12.94 -58.07
N GLY A 484 5.43 -12.78 -56.79
CA GLY A 484 4.90 -13.56 -55.66
C GLY A 484 5.68 -14.84 -55.34
N ILE A 485 6.62 -15.27 -56.18
CA ILE A 485 7.50 -16.41 -55.92
C ILE A 485 8.69 -15.93 -55.09
N LYS A 486 8.81 -16.47 -53.87
CA LYS A 486 9.85 -16.11 -52.88
C LYS A 486 10.90 -17.22 -52.79
N ASN A 487 12.17 -16.85 -52.73
CA ASN A 487 13.24 -17.80 -52.39
C ASN A 487 13.35 -18.00 -50.87
N ASN A 488 14.05 -19.05 -50.44
CA ASN A 488 14.19 -19.40 -49.01
C ASN A 488 14.75 -18.23 -48.17
N ALA A 489 15.70 -17.46 -48.72
CA ALA A 489 16.25 -16.29 -48.05
C ALA A 489 15.19 -15.20 -47.81
N ARG A 490 14.28 -14.97 -48.77
CA ARG A 490 13.19 -14.01 -48.63
C ARG A 490 12.11 -14.48 -47.66
N ALA A 491 11.74 -15.75 -47.70
CA ALA A 491 10.80 -16.33 -46.75
C ALA A 491 11.33 -16.25 -45.31
N ASN A 492 12.62 -16.57 -45.12
CA ASN A 492 13.29 -16.48 -43.82
C ASN A 492 13.39 -15.03 -43.31
N ALA A 493 13.67 -14.06 -44.21
CA ALA A 493 13.67 -12.65 -43.85
C ALA A 493 12.30 -12.16 -43.37
N GLU A 494 11.22 -12.50 -44.08
CA GLU A 494 9.86 -12.08 -43.72
C GLU A 494 9.38 -12.70 -42.40
N ALA A 495 9.73 -13.98 -42.14
CA ALA A 495 9.41 -14.66 -40.88
C ALA A 495 10.09 -14.02 -39.65
N ASN A 496 11.24 -13.37 -39.84
CA ASN A 496 12.05 -12.79 -38.75
C ASN A 496 11.83 -11.29 -38.52
N ILE A 497 10.92 -10.63 -39.27
CA ILE A 497 10.57 -9.21 -39.07
C ILE A 497 9.98 -8.97 -37.67
N LEU A 498 9.01 -9.80 -37.25
CA LEU A 498 8.36 -9.67 -35.95
C LEU A 498 9.31 -10.02 -34.78
N PRO A 499 10.10 -11.12 -34.85
CA PRO A 499 11.20 -11.34 -33.91
C PRO A 499 12.15 -10.15 -33.78
N LEU A 500 12.55 -9.52 -34.90
CA LEU A 500 13.43 -8.35 -34.87
C LEU A 500 12.78 -7.15 -34.15
N SER A 501 11.52 -6.83 -34.46
CA SER A 501 10.77 -5.78 -33.75
C SER A 501 10.71 -6.04 -32.24
N ARG A 502 10.40 -7.28 -31.84
CA ARG A 502 10.29 -7.65 -30.42
C ARG A 502 11.63 -7.61 -29.69
N ALA A 503 12.71 -8.00 -30.36
CA ALA A 503 14.05 -7.91 -29.80
C ALA A 503 14.44 -6.44 -29.52
N ILE A 504 14.05 -5.51 -30.40
CA ILE A 504 14.23 -4.07 -30.21
C ILE A 504 13.37 -3.54 -29.05
N ASP A 505 12.08 -3.91 -28.96
CA ASP A 505 11.23 -3.54 -27.82
C ASP A 505 11.78 -4.06 -26.49
N SER A 506 12.26 -5.30 -26.48
CA SER A 506 12.89 -5.90 -25.30
C SER A 506 14.17 -5.18 -24.91
N TYR A 507 14.98 -4.75 -25.88
CA TYR A 507 16.17 -3.95 -25.66
C TYR A 507 15.82 -2.59 -25.03
N ILE A 508 14.78 -1.91 -25.51
CA ILE A 508 14.31 -0.63 -24.93
C ILE A 508 13.87 -0.80 -23.48
N ASN A 509 13.12 -1.86 -23.20
CA ASN A 509 12.63 -2.15 -21.85
C ASN A 509 13.78 -2.44 -20.88
N ILE A 510 14.73 -3.28 -21.28
CA ILE A 510 15.92 -3.58 -20.47
C ILE A 510 16.75 -2.32 -20.27
N PHE A 511 17.01 -1.55 -21.33
CA PHE A 511 17.74 -0.28 -21.25
C PHE A 511 17.12 0.67 -20.22
N THR A 512 15.81 0.91 -20.32
CA THR A 512 15.08 1.83 -19.44
C THR A 512 15.00 1.32 -18.00
N GLN A 513 15.01 -0.01 -17.80
CA GLN A 513 15.02 -0.63 -16.48
C GLN A 513 16.40 -0.52 -15.83
N THR A 514 17.45 -0.91 -16.55
CA THR A 514 18.85 -0.82 -16.10
C THR A 514 19.22 0.63 -15.76
N GLU A 515 18.83 1.61 -16.60
CA GLU A 515 19.05 3.03 -16.32
C GLU A 515 18.35 3.46 -15.01
N ARG A 516 17.09 3.09 -14.82
CA ARG A 516 16.33 3.36 -13.58
C ARG A 516 16.98 2.74 -12.34
N GLU A 517 17.51 1.53 -12.47
CA GLU A 517 18.19 0.84 -11.38
C GLU A 517 19.51 1.52 -11.01
N ILE A 518 20.32 1.90 -12.00
CA ILE A 518 21.56 2.66 -11.79
C ILE A 518 21.28 3.97 -11.05
N PHE A 519 20.27 4.73 -11.47
CA PHE A 519 19.87 5.95 -10.79
C PHE A 519 19.40 5.70 -9.35
N ARG A 520 18.54 4.70 -9.16
CA ARG A 520 18.00 4.35 -7.84
C ARG A 520 19.11 3.95 -6.87
N ASP A 521 20.04 3.12 -7.32
CA ASP A 521 21.09 2.57 -6.49
C ASP A 521 22.16 3.63 -6.18
N HIS A 522 22.48 4.49 -7.14
CA HIS A 522 23.35 5.65 -6.91
C HIS A 522 22.74 6.65 -5.94
N HIS A 523 21.46 6.99 -6.09
CA HIS A 523 20.75 7.88 -5.17
C HIS A 523 20.59 7.27 -3.77
N ALA A 524 20.38 5.96 -3.67
CA ALA A 524 20.39 5.25 -2.40
C ALA A 524 21.78 5.32 -1.74
N LYS A 525 22.85 5.17 -2.53
CA LYS A 525 24.23 5.33 -2.06
C LYS A 525 24.55 6.75 -1.61
N GLN A 526 24.09 7.78 -2.32
CA GLN A 526 24.21 9.20 -1.95
C GLN A 526 23.60 9.46 -0.57
N ARG A 527 22.29 9.17 -0.42
CA ARG A 527 21.59 9.34 0.85
C ARG A 527 22.22 8.57 2.00
N ARG A 528 22.72 7.35 1.73
CA ARG A 528 23.43 6.55 2.73
C ARG A 528 24.73 7.22 3.16
N CYS A 529 25.54 7.69 2.21
CA CYS A 529 26.87 8.25 2.50
C CYS A 529 26.82 9.66 3.08
N GLU A 530 25.78 10.45 2.76
CA GLU A 530 25.51 11.78 3.35
C GLU A 530 25.29 11.71 4.87
N GLN A 531 24.86 10.57 5.40
CA GLN A 531 24.66 10.41 6.83
C GLN A 531 25.98 10.25 7.57
N ALA A 532 26.17 11.04 8.61
CA ALA A 532 27.23 10.81 9.60
C ALA A 532 26.71 9.96 10.76
N VAL A 533 27.58 9.11 11.31
CA VAL A 533 27.36 8.43 12.59
C VAL A 533 28.32 9.04 13.59
N GLU A 534 27.79 9.78 14.56
CA GLU A 534 28.54 10.33 15.69
C GLU A 534 29.08 9.20 16.58
N MET A 535 30.09 9.47 17.40
CA MET A 535 30.48 8.55 18.48
C MET A 535 29.32 8.29 19.46
N PRO A 536 29.27 7.10 20.10
CA PRO A 536 28.26 6.86 21.13
C PRO A 536 28.38 7.89 22.25
N LYS A 537 27.25 8.37 22.78
CA LYS A 537 27.24 9.33 23.90
C LYS A 537 27.81 8.67 25.17
N VAL A 538 28.23 9.49 26.14
CA VAL A 538 28.87 9.03 27.39
C VAL A 538 28.11 7.88 28.07
N GLU A 539 26.79 8.00 28.20
CA GLU A 539 25.92 6.95 28.75
C GLU A 539 26.02 5.62 27.99
N MET A 540 26.13 5.66 26.65
CA MET A 540 26.29 4.47 25.81
C MET A 540 27.71 3.92 25.87
N LYS A 541 28.73 4.78 25.88
CA LYS A 541 30.13 4.35 26.04
C LYS A 541 30.31 3.61 27.36
N SER A 542 29.77 4.16 28.45
CA SER A 542 29.78 3.52 29.76
C SER A 542 29.11 2.15 29.71
N LEU A 543 27.94 2.04 29.08
CA LEU A 543 27.26 0.74 28.94
C LEU A 543 28.08 -0.26 28.11
N LEU A 544 28.65 0.18 26.99
CA LEU A 544 29.45 -0.66 26.10
C LEU A 544 30.69 -1.24 26.80
N SER A 545 31.22 -0.56 27.82
CA SER A 545 32.36 -1.04 28.62
C SER A 545 32.00 -2.04 29.73
N LEU A 546 30.72 -2.20 30.09
CA LEU A 546 30.32 -3.08 31.19
C LEU A 546 30.27 -4.56 30.77
N PRO A 547 30.38 -5.50 31.73
CA PRO A 547 30.08 -6.92 31.50
C PRO A 547 28.63 -7.14 31.08
N LYS A 548 28.38 -8.22 30.31
CA LYS A 548 27.05 -8.53 29.74
C LYS A 548 25.91 -8.57 30.77
N GLU A 549 26.14 -9.15 31.95
CA GLU A 549 25.09 -9.26 32.97
C GLU A 549 24.67 -7.90 33.54
N GLN A 550 25.64 -7.00 33.76
CA GLN A 550 25.36 -5.62 34.17
C GLN A 550 24.71 -4.80 33.04
N GLN A 551 25.10 -5.05 31.78
CA GLN A 551 24.42 -4.45 30.63
C GLN A 551 22.94 -4.82 30.61
N LYS A 552 22.60 -6.11 30.76
CA LYS A 552 21.22 -6.61 30.80
C LYS A 552 20.41 -6.00 31.95
N GLU A 553 20.99 -5.90 33.14
CA GLU A 553 20.33 -5.30 34.31
C GLU A 553 20.00 -3.81 34.08
N ILE A 554 20.99 -3.02 33.66
CA ILE A 554 20.82 -1.56 33.40
C ILE A 554 19.80 -1.32 32.29
N LEU A 555 19.84 -2.15 31.25
CA LEU A 555 18.93 -2.03 30.11
C LEU A 555 17.51 -2.42 30.51
N SER A 556 17.33 -3.48 31.29
CA SER A 556 16.02 -3.90 31.82
C SER A 556 15.37 -2.77 32.63
N ASN A 557 16.17 -2.02 33.40
CA ASN A 557 15.71 -0.93 34.24
C ASN A 557 15.62 0.45 33.52
N SER A 558 16.04 0.56 32.24
CA SER A 558 16.06 1.84 31.52
C SER A 558 15.53 1.76 30.08
N PRO A 559 14.20 1.84 29.88
CA PRO A 559 13.55 1.91 28.56
C PRO A 559 14.11 3.02 27.66
N LYS A 560 14.44 4.17 28.25
CA LYS A 560 14.97 5.34 27.54
C LYS A 560 16.36 5.08 26.95
N LEU A 561 17.23 4.38 27.68
CA LEU A 561 18.57 4.01 27.20
C LEU A 561 18.48 2.94 26.10
N ARG A 562 17.58 1.98 26.28
CA ARG A 562 17.18 0.96 25.30
C ARG A 562 16.82 1.58 23.95
N GLY A 563 15.90 2.56 23.94
CA GLY A 563 15.50 3.29 22.73
C GLY A 563 16.59 4.23 22.17
N LYS A 564 17.56 4.67 22.98
CA LYS A 564 18.75 5.38 22.47
C LYS A 564 19.63 4.41 21.67
N ILE A 565 19.89 3.20 22.18
CA ILE A 565 20.73 2.18 21.53
C ILE A 565 20.12 1.69 20.23
N ALA A 566 18.82 1.37 20.22
CA ALA A 566 18.10 0.96 19.01
C ALA A 566 18.19 2.04 17.91
N ARG A 567 18.00 3.32 18.26
CA ARG A 567 18.16 4.43 17.31
C ARG A 567 19.58 4.56 16.78
N TYR A 568 20.58 4.37 17.64
CA TYR A 568 21.97 4.46 17.24
C TYR A 568 22.39 3.30 16.33
N SER A 569 21.98 2.07 16.65
CA SER A 569 22.17 0.92 15.76
C SER A 569 21.46 1.11 14.44
N LYS A 570 20.23 1.64 14.42
CA LYS A 570 19.53 1.99 13.19
C LYS A 570 20.34 2.96 12.32
N LYS A 571 20.92 4.02 12.90
CA LYS A 571 21.81 4.94 12.16
C LYS A 571 23.02 4.21 11.55
N ILE A 572 23.61 3.25 12.28
CA ILE A 572 24.68 2.39 11.75
C ILE A 572 24.16 1.52 10.58
N ASN A 573 23.00 0.88 10.76
CA ASN A 573 22.30 0.06 9.77
C ASN A 573 21.99 0.81 8.47
N GLU A 574 21.56 2.05 8.59
CA GLU A 574 21.28 2.91 7.43
C GLU A 574 22.56 3.39 6.75
N ARG A 575 23.68 3.56 7.48
CA ARG A 575 24.95 4.09 6.95
C ARG A 575 25.84 3.05 6.26
N LEU A 576 25.86 1.83 6.75
CA LEU A 576 26.75 0.77 6.26
C LEU A 576 26.19 0.08 5.00
N SER A 577 27.04 -0.21 4.03
CA SER A 577 26.73 -1.06 2.87
C SER A 577 26.88 -2.53 3.21
N SER A 578 26.35 -3.42 2.35
CA SER A 578 26.50 -4.87 2.50
C SER A 578 27.97 -5.30 2.58
N ASN A 579 28.87 -4.70 1.79
CA ASN A 579 30.29 -5.04 1.82
C ASN A 579 30.98 -4.59 3.11
N GLU A 580 30.60 -3.43 3.65
CA GLU A 580 31.10 -2.93 4.94
C GLU A 580 30.57 -3.79 6.09
N TYR A 581 29.32 -4.28 5.97
CA TYR A 581 28.75 -5.26 6.90
C TYR A 581 29.52 -6.57 6.91
N GLU A 582 29.81 -7.12 5.74
CA GLU A 582 30.59 -8.34 5.64
C GLU A 582 32.01 -8.13 6.19
N ALA A 583 32.66 -6.99 5.92
CA ALA A 583 33.96 -6.69 6.52
C ALA A 583 33.92 -6.64 8.05
N ILE A 584 32.86 -6.09 8.65
CA ILE A 584 32.67 -6.09 10.12
C ILE A 584 32.44 -7.51 10.65
N LYS A 585 31.64 -8.31 9.94
CA LYS A 585 31.33 -9.70 10.30
C LYS A 585 32.57 -10.59 10.23
N GLU A 586 33.35 -10.47 9.17
CA GLU A 586 34.64 -11.15 8.93
C GLU A 586 35.76 -10.65 9.85
N ASN A 587 35.52 -9.60 10.65
CA ASN A 587 36.53 -8.96 11.50
C ASN A 587 37.74 -8.44 10.69
N ASN A 588 37.50 -7.89 9.50
CA ASN A 588 38.53 -7.46 8.55
C ASN A 588 38.68 -5.92 8.54
N PRO A 589 39.53 -5.33 9.40
CA PRO A 589 39.72 -3.88 9.48
C PRO A 589 40.38 -3.30 8.23
N GLN A 590 41.17 -4.06 7.48
CA GLN A 590 41.79 -3.58 6.24
C GLN A 590 40.75 -3.34 5.14
N LYS A 591 39.83 -4.29 4.96
CA LYS A 591 38.71 -4.19 4.00
C LYS A 591 37.78 -3.03 4.36
N LEU A 592 37.51 -2.84 5.65
CA LEU A 592 36.68 -1.74 6.14
C LEU A 592 37.38 -0.36 6.01
N ALA A 593 38.66 -0.29 6.38
CA ALA A 593 39.50 0.91 6.25
C ALA A 593 39.55 1.39 4.79
N LYS A 594 39.74 0.46 3.85
CA LYS A 594 39.73 0.74 2.42
C LYS A 594 38.37 1.26 1.93
N SER A 595 37.27 0.71 2.44
CA SER A 595 35.92 1.15 2.05
C SER A 595 35.63 2.60 2.48
N PHE A 596 36.01 2.96 3.69
CA PHE A 596 35.77 4.30 4.23
C PHE A 596 36.87 5.32 3.91
N GLY A 597 38.05 4.89 3.48
CA GLY A 597 39.21 5.77 3.34
C GLY A 597 39.73 6.27 4.68
N ILE A 598 39.80 5.40 5.69
CA ILE A 598 40.24 5.72 7.07
C ILE A 598 41.43 4.85 7.49
N SER A 599 42.03 5.16 8.63
CA SER A 599 43.10 4.33 9.20
C SER A 599 42.57 2.96 9.65
N THR A 600 43.44 1.95 9.62
CA THR A 600 43.13 0.59 10.11
C THR A 600 42.81 0.59 11.61
N ALA A 601 43.42 1.48 12.39
CA ALA A 601 43.10 1.68 13.81
C ALA A 601 41.64 2.16 13.98
N LYS A 602 41.24 3.23 13.27
CA LYS A 602 39.85 3.73 13.32
C LYS A 602 38.84 2.70 12.81
N ALA A 603 39.20 1.88 11.83
CA ALA A 603 38.38 0.78 11.36
C ALA A 603 38.18 -0.31 12.42
N LYS A 604 39.20 -0.61 13.25
CA LYS A 604 39.06 -1.52 14.39
C LYS A 604 38.07 -0.98 15.42
N ASP A 605 38.15 0.31 15.74
CA ASP A 605 37.22 0.96 16.68
C ASP A 605 35.77 0.86 16.20
N ILE A 606 35.54 1.10 14.91
CA ILE A 606 34.21 0.95 14.29
C ILE A 606 33.73 -0.50 14.39
N ILE A 607 34.58 -1.49 14.06
CA ILE A 607 34.22 -2.91 14.15
C ILE A 607 33.84 -3.27 15.58
N GLU A 608 34.63 -2.84 16.56
CA GLU A 608 34.39 -3.13 17.97
C GLU A 608 33.09 -2.51 18.48
N ILE A 609 32.88 -1.21 18.24
CA ILE A 609 31.66 -0.51 18.67
C ILE A 609 30.43 -1.13 18.02
N VAL A 610 30.46 -1.39 16.71
CA VAL A 610 29.32 -1.99 15.99
C VAL A 610 29.04 -3.40 16.50
N LYS A 611 30.07 -4.22 16.79
CA LYS A 611 29.88 -5.55 17.35
C LYS A 611 29.30 -5.51 18.76
N ARG A 612 29.81 -4.66 19.65
CA ARG A 612 29.29 -4.51 21.01
C ARG A 612 27.83 -4.03 20.99
N ILE A 613 27.48 -3.07 20.13
CA ILE A 613 26.09 -2.61 19.99
C ILE A 613 25.18 -3.71 19.45
N LYS A 614 25.63 -4.47 18.45
CA LYS A 614 24.86 -5.62 17.94
C LYS A 614 24.67 -6.73 18.98
N GLY A 615 25.68 -6.95 19.83
CA GLY A 615 25.59 -7.89 20.96
C GLY A 615 24.57 -7.42 22.00
N ILE A 616 24.63 -6.14 22.38
CA ILE A 616 23.66 -5.53 23.29
C ILE A 616 22.25 -5.56 22.69
N GLU A 617 22.10 -5.29 21.40
CA GLU A 617 20.82 -5.43 20.73
C GLU A 617 20.27 -6.83 20.95
N GLN A 618 21.00 -7.88 20.60
CA GLN A 618 20.58 -9.27 20.80
C GLN A 618 20.14 -9.57 22.26
N ASP A 619 20.77 -8.94 23.25
CA ASP A 619 20.48 -9.11 24.68
C ASP A 619 19.32 -8.22 25.20
N ILE A 620 19.00 -7.10 24.56
CA ILE A 620 17.88 -6.18 24.91
C ILE A 620 16.50 -6.79 24.61
N TYR A 621 16.44 -7.71 23.65
CA TYR A 621 15.19 -8.21 23.10
C TYR A 621 14.23 -8.92 24.07
N PRO A 622 14.53 -9.42 25.28
CA PRO A 622 13.53 -10.16 26.06
C PRO A 622 12.45 -9.33 26.78
N ALA A 623 12.64 -8.02 27.01
CA ALA A 623 11.89 -7.30 28.06
C ALA A 623 11.09 -6.07 27.62
N HIS A 624 10.77 -5.90 26.33
CA HIS A 624 9.93 -4.82 25.79
C HIS A 624 9.11 -5.33 24.61
N PHE A 625 8.08 -4.59 24.19
CA PHE A 625 7.41 -4.80 22.89
C PHE A 625 8.49 -5.10 21.84
N HIS A 626 8.60 -6.35 21.40
CA HIS A 626 9.77 -6.81 20.66
C HIS A 626 9.92 -6.04 19.35
N ASP A 627 11.17 -5.78 18.90
CA ASP A 627 11.43 -5.54 17.48
C ASP A 627 11.19 -6.85 16.75
N TYR A 628 9.94 -6.98 16.34
CA TYR A 628 9.50 -7.92 15.36
C TYR A 628 10.12 -7.47 14.04
N LYS A 629 11.32 -7.96 13.75
CA LYS A 629 11.65 -8.26 12.37
C LYS A 629 10.50 -9.10 11.84
N PHE A 630 9.76 -8.48 10.93
CA PHE A 630 8.65 -9.00 10.12
C PHE A 630 9.06 -10.21 9.25
N ASN A 631 9.84 -11.15 9.78
CA ASN A 631 10.18 -12.40 9.11
C ASN A 631 9.08 -13.47 9.22
N GLU A 632 8.10 -13.33 10.10
CA GLU A 632 6.96 -14.27 10.16
C GLU A 632 5.76 -13.84 9.31
N HIS A 633 5.57 -12.54 9.04
CA HIS A 633 4.49 -12.04 8.16
C HIS A 633 4.80 -12.14 6.67
N SER A 634 5.91 -12.81 6.32
CA SER A 634 6.14 -13.30 4.97
C SER A 634 5.52 -14.68 4.76
N ALA A 635 5.26 -15.54 5.75
CA ALA A 635 4.83 -16.92 5.47
C ALA A 635 3.45 -17.04 4.80
N GLN A 636 2.40 -16.44 5.38
CA GLN A 636 1.05 -16.50 4.82
C GLN A 636 0.83 -15.56 3.63
N ASN A 637 1.51 -14.40 3.60
CA ASN A 637 1.51 -13.53 2.42
C ASN A 637 2.35 -14.11 1.28
N LYS A 638 3.53 -14.70 1.53
CA LYS A 638 4.32 -15.44 0.53
C LYS A 638 3.52 -16.63 0.04
N TYR A 639 2.85 -17.40 0.90
CA TYR A 639 1.94 -18.46 0.47
C TYR A 639 0.86 -17.89 -0.47
N GLN A 640 0.14 -16.83 -0.10
CA GLN A 640 -0.84 -16.17 -0.99
C GLN A 640 -0.24 -15.54 -2.25
N LEU A 641 1.04 -15.15 -2.25
CA LEU A 641 1.79 -14.59 -3.38
C LEU A 641 2.37 -15.68 -4.31
N ILE A 642 2.61 -16.89 -3.78
CA ILE A 642 3.16 -18.08 -4.48
C ILE A 642 2.03 -18.97 -5.02
N MET A 643 0.81 -18.85 -4.49
CA MET A 643 -0.33 -19.63 -4.96
C MET A 643 -0.93 -19.08 -6.26
N PRO A 644 -1.01 -19.90 -7.34
CA PRO A 644 -1.46 -19.45 -8.65
C PRO A 644 -2.87 -18.87 -8.58
N LYS A 645 -3.16 -17.87 -9.43
CA LYS A 645 -4.54 -17.37 -9.63
C LYS A 645 -5.45 -18.56 -9.96
N VAL A 646 -6.75 -18.44 -9.65
CA VAL A 646 -7.74 -19.53 -9.82
C VAL A 646 -7.69 -20.14 -11.23
N TRP A 647 -7.59 -19.31 -12.28
CA TRP A 647 -7.47 -19.79 -13.66
C TRP A 647 -6.15 -20.54 -13.93
N MET A 648 -5.05 -20.18 -13.28
CA MET A 648 -3.77 -20.90 -13.39
C MET A 648 -3.86 -22.26 -12.71
N LYS A 649 -4.54 -22.36 -11.56
CA LYS A 649 -4.78 -23.68 -10.93
C LYS A 649 -5.58 -24.60 -11.85
N SER A 650 -6.60 -24.06 -12.52
CA SER A 650 -7.38 -24.82 -13.51
C SER A 650 -6.53 -25.22 -14.71
N LEU A 651 -5.70 -24.32 -15.24
CA LEU A 651 -4.76 -24.64 -16.33
C LEU A 651 -3.76 -25.73 -15.92
N LEU A 652 -3.15 -25.61 -14.75
CA LEU A 652 -2.16 -26.56 -14.21
C LEU A 652 -2.76 -27.94 -13.87
N SER A 653 -4.10 -28.03 -13.79
CA SER A 653 -4.81 -29.29 -13.56
C SER A 653 -5.19 -30.04 -14.85
N LEU A 654 -4.99 -29.44 -16.03
CA LEU A 654 -5.27 -30.06 -17.32
C LEU A 654 -4.16 -31.02 -17.76
N PRO A 655 -4.45 -32.01 -18.64
CA PRO A 655 -3.41 -32.81 -19.30
C PRO A 655 -2.41 -31.94 -20.08
N LYS A 656 -1.17 -32.42 -20.19
CA LYS A 656 -0.04 -31.65 -20.76
C LYS A 656 -0.32 -31.13 -22.17
N GLU A 657 -0.99 -31.93 -22.99
CA GLU A 657 -1.33 -31.62 -24.38
C GLU A 657 -2.29 -30.41 -24.48
N LYS A 658 -3.25 -30.32 -23.55
CA LYS A 658 -4.21 -29.21 -23.47
C LYS A 658 -3.58 -27.94 -22.90
N GLN A 659 -2.64 -28.09 -21.97
CA GLN A 659 -1.86 -26.95 -21.47
C GLN A 659 -1.06 -26.32 -22.60
N GLN A 660 -0.38 -27.13 -23.42
CA GLN A 660 0.39 -26.69 -24.57
C GLN A 660 -0.47 -26.01 -25.64
N GLU A 661 -1.65 -26.57 -25.95
CA GLU A 661 -2.61 -25.97 -26.89
C GLU A 661 -3.05 -24.56 -26.45
N ILE A 662 -3.44 -24.39 -25.19
CA ILE A 662 -3.88 -23.11 -24.62
C ILE A 662 -2.73 -22.10 -24.57
N LEU A 663 -1.53 -22.54 -24.17
CA LEU A 663 -0.35 -21.68 -24.08
C LEU A 663 0.16 -21.26 -25.45
N SER A 664 0.04 -22.12 -26.48
CA SER A 664 0.42 -21.78 -27.86
C SER A 664 -0.44 -20.67 -28.45
N ASN A 665 -1.72 -20.62 -28.10
CA ASN A 665 -2.71 -19.69 -28.66
C ASN A 665 -2.85 -18.36 -27.89
N ALA A 666 -2.27 -18.24 -26.69
CA ALA A 666 -2.44 -17.07 -25.84
C ALA A 666 -1.11 -16.49 -25.31
N SER A 667 -0.51 -15.59 -26.09
CA SER A 667 0.74 -14.87 -25.72
C SER A 667 0.62 -14.04 -24.44
N ALA A 668 -0.56 -13.46 -24.15
CA ALA A 668 -0.83 -12.72 -22.92
C ALA A 668 -0.78 -13.62 -21.67
N LEU A 669 -1.24 -14.88 -21.79
CA LEU A 669 -1.18 -15.87 -20.72
C LEU A 669 0.26 -16.30 -20.44
N ARG A 670 1.11 -16.46 -21.48
CA ARG A 670 2.55 -16.71 -21.32
C ARG A 670 3.29 -15.57 -20.62
N GLY A 671 2.96 -14.31 -20.96
CA GLY A 671 3.50 -13.14 -20.29
C GLY A 671 3.10 -13.06 -18.81
N GLU A 672 1.84 -13.39 -18.48
CA GLU A 672 1.39 -13.48 -17.09
C GLU A 672 2.07 -14.62 -16.31
N ILE A 673 2.29 -15.77 -16.94
CA ILE A 673 3.00 -16.92 -16.33
C ILE A 673 4.47 -16.58 -16.08
N THR A 674 5.15 -15.97 -17.06
CA THR A 674 6.55 -15.54 -16.93
C THR A 674 6.70 -14.49 -15.82
N HIS A 675 5.83 -13.46 -15.82
CA HIS A 675 5.81 -12.46 -14.76
C HIS A 675 5.52 -13.05 -13.38
N TYR A 676 4.71 -14.11 -13.33
CA TYR A 676 4.40 -14.84 -12.09
C TYR A 676 5.60 -15.68 -11.60
N ILE A 677 6.35 -16.30 -12.52
CA ILE A 677 7.61 -17.02 -12.24
C ILE A 677 8.65 -16.07 -11.66
N ASP A 678 8.86 -14.92 -12.30
CA ASP A 678 9.82 -13.91 -11.85
C ASP A 678 9.47 -13.39 -10.46
N LYS A 679 8.17 -13.15 -10.22
CA LYS A 679 7.67 -12.71 -8.92
C LYS A 679 7.84 -13.77 -7.83
N ILE A 680 7.69 -15.06 -8.13
CA ILE A 680 8.00 -16.15 -7.20
C ILE A 680 9.50 -16.18 -6.90
N ASN A 681 10.33 -16.07 -7.94
CA ASN A 681 11.79 -16.10 -7.82
C ASN A 681 12.34 -14.88 -7.06
N GLU A 682 11.71 -13.71 -7.13
CA GLU A 682 12.06 -12.52 -6.35
C GLU A 682 11.74 -12.66 -4.85
N HIS A 683 10.74 -13.48 -4.50
CA HIS A 683 10.22 -13.57 -3.13
C HIS A 683 10.71 -14.79 -2.33
N LEU A 684 11.35 -15.77 -2.98
CA LEU A 684 11.95 -16.93 -2.33
C LEU A 684 13.42 -16.71 -1.96
N SER A 685 13.79 -17.05 -0.73
CA SER A 685 15.19 -17.06 -0.29
C SER A 685 15.99 -18.18 -0.98
N SER A 686 17.32 -18.08 -0.96
CA SER A 686 18.19 -19.12 -1.55
C SER A 686 18.00 -20.49 -0.91
N SER A 687 17.71 -20.55 0.40
CA SER A 687 17.40 -21.82 1.10
C SER A 687 16.07 -22.42 0.64
N GLU A 688 15.04 -21.57 0.47
CA GLU A 688 13.70 -21.99 0.03
C GLU A 688 13.73 -22.52 -1.42
N ARG A 689 14.50 -21.87 -2.31
CA ARG A 689 14.68 -22.32 -3.71
C ARG A 689 15.42 -23.65 -3.79
N GLU A 690 16.46 -23.84 -2.99
CA GLU A 690 17.17 -25.12 -2.93
C GLU A 690 16.27 -26.22 -2.33
N ALA A 691 15.46 -25.94 -1.32
CA ALA A 691 14.51 -26.91 -0.78
C ALA A 691 13.43 -27.34 -1.81
N ILE A 692 13.02 -26.43 -2.71
CA ILE A 692 12.12 -26.75 -3.84
C ILE A 692 12.85 -27.60 -4.88
N LYS A 693 14.06 -27.20 -5.27
CA LYS A 693 14.90 -27.89 -6.27
C LYS A 693 15.29 -29.31 -5.84
N GLU A 694 15.58 -29.51 -4.56
CA GLU A 694 15.93 -30.80 -3.97
C GLU A 694 14.71 -31.64 -3.56
N ASN A 695 13.48 -31.17 -3.81
CA ASN A 695 12.23 -31.82 -3.42
C ASN A 695 12.16 -32.18 -1.92
N LYS A 696 12.50 -31.23 -1.04
CA LYS A 696 12.53 -31.40 0.44
C LYS A 696 11.36 -30.68 1.11
N PRO A 697 10.12 -31.23 1.09
CA PRO A 697 8.92 -30.55 1.59
C PRO A 697 8.95 -30.25 3.09
N ARG A 698 9.63 -31.07 3.91
CA ARG A 698 9.78 -30.81 5.36
C ARG A 698 10.71 -29.63 5.64
N LYS A 699 11.80 -29.51 4.87
CA LYS A 699 12.72 -28.38 4.94
C LYS A 699 12.03 -27.10 4.45
N LEU A 700 11.33 -27.17 3.32
CA LEU A 700 10.56 -26.06 2.80
C LEU A 700 9.42 -25.63 3.74
N ALA A 701 8.73 -26.57 4.38
CA ALA A 701 7.69 -26.29 5.38
C ALA A 701 8.26 -25.55 6.60
N LYS A 702 9.44 -25.97 7.06
CA LYS A 702 10.17 -25.33 8.16
C LYS A 702 10.67 -23.93 7.77
N ASP A 703 11.25 -23.79 6.59
CA ASP A 703 11.80 -22.53 6.08
C ASP A 703 10.69 -21.49 5.80
N LEU A 704 9.51 -21.93 5.34
CA LEU A 704 8.35 -21.07 5.03
C LEU A 704 7.34 -20.94 6.19
N GLY A 705 7.48 -21.68 7.29
CA GLY A 705 6.50 -21.67 8.39
C GLY A 705 5.10 -22.14 7.97
N ILE A 706 4.99 -23.13 7.07
CA ILE A 706 3.72 -23.69 6.56
C ILE A 706 3.61 -25.19 6.85
N SER A 707 2.42 -25.78 6.68
CA SER A 707 2.27 -27.23 6.83
C SER A 707 3.03 -28.00 5.73
N THR A 708 3.52 -29.20 6.05
CA THR A 708 4.18 -30.08 5.08
C THR A 708 3.29 -30.38 3.85
N ALA A 709 1.96 -30.41 4.02
CA ALA A 709 1.01 -30.56 2.92
C ALA A 709 1.03 -29.36 1.96
N LYS A 710 1.03 -28.12 2.50
CA LYS A 710 1.14 -26.89 1.72
C LYS A 710 2.51 -26.75 1.04
N ALA A 711 3.58 -27.20 1.69
CA ALA A 711 4.91 -27.23 1.08
C ALA A 711 4.98 -28.21 -0.11
N LYS A 712 4.32 -29.37 -0.01
CA LYS A 712 4.20 -30.32 -1.15
C LYS A 712 3.44 -29.71 -2.32
N GLU A 713 2.37 -28.97 -2.05
CA GLU A 713 1.58 -28.25 -3.07
C GLU A 713 2.45 -27.22 -3.82
N ILE A 714 3.23 -26.42 -3.10
CA ILE A 714 4.16 -25.44 -3.69
C ILE A 714 5.21 -26.12 -4.57
N ILE A 715 5.81 -27.22 -4.10
CA ILE A 715 6.82 -27.95 -4.89
C ILE A 715 6.20 -28.52 -6.17
N GLY A 716 4.99 -29.07 -6.10
CA GLY A 716 4.25 -29.57 -7.26
C GLY A 716 3.97 -28.47 -8.29
N ILE A 717 3.54 -27.30 -7.83
CA ILE A 717 3.30 -26.12 -8.67
C ILE A 717 4.59 -25.64 -9.33
N ALA A 718 5.68 -25.49 -8.55
CA ALA A 718 6.97 -25.03 -9.07
C ALA A 718 7.55 -25.98 -10.12
N LYS A 719 7.35 -27.29 -9.95
CA LYS A 719 7.76 -28.30 -10.93
C LYS A 719 6.97 -28.17 -12.24
N CYS A 720 5.64 -28.08 -12.16
CA CYS A 720 4.77 -27.91 -13.33
C CYS A 720 5.07 -26.60 -14.08
N ILE A 721 5.29 -25.51 -13.35
CA ILE A 721 5.68 -24.21 -13.91
C ILE A 721 7.02 -24.28 -14.66
N LYS A 722 8.02 -24.98 -14.12
CA LYS A 722 9.33 -25.15 -14.76
C LYS A 722 9.26 -26.00 -16.03
N GLU A 723 8.40 -27.00 -16.04
CA GLU A 723 8.11 -27.81 -17.23
C GLU A 723 7.42 -26.97 -18.32
N ILE A 724 6.48 -26.10 -17.93
CA ILE A 724 5.83 -25.13 -18.83
C ILE A 724 6.84 -24.11 -19.37
N GLU A 725 7.74 -23.59 -18.54
CA GLU A 725 8.79 -22.63 -18.93
C GLU A 725 9.76 -23.22 -19.98
N GLN A 726 10.10 -24.51 -19.83
CA GLN A 726 10.88 -25.26 -20.82
C GLN A 726 10.12 -25.48 -22.14
N ASP A 727 8.81 -25.73 -22.07
CA ASP A 727 7.94 -25.90 -23.25
C ASP A 727 7.63 -24.57 -23.98
N ILE A 728 7.55 -23.45 -23.26
CA ILE A 728 7.45 -22.09 -23.83
C ILE A 728 8.75 -21.70 -24.53
N SER A 729 9.89 -22.10 -23.98
CA SER A 729 11.21 -21.82 -24.57
C SER A 729 11.50 -22.68 -25.81
N SER A 730 10.81 -23.81 -25.99
CA SER A 730 11.03 -24.78 -27.08
C SER A 730 10.05 -24.65 -28.26
N THR A 731 8.91 -23.97 -28.09
CA THR A 731 7.90 -23.80 -29.16
C THR A 731 8.26 -22.67 -30.13
N HIS A 732 8.72 -23.04 -31.32
CA HIS A 732 8.81 -22.15 -32.48
C HIS A 732 7.43 -21.80 -33.04
N PHE A 733 7.27 -20.53 -33.45
CA PHE A 733 6.43 -19.99 -34.54
C PHE A 733 5.07 -19.28 -34.33
N HIS A 734 4.96 -18.22 -35.16
CA HIS A 734 3.83 -17.62 -35.91
C HIS A 734 2.70 -16.80 -35.24
N ASP A 735 2.51 -15.62 -35.85
CA ASP A 735 1.33 -14.75 -35.98
C ASP A 735 0.38 -14.53 -34.79
N TYR A 736 0.31 -13.27 -34.33
CA TYR A 736 -0.92 -12.47 -34.25
C TYR A 736 -0.56 -11.02 -33.93
N LYS A 737 -1.15 -10.08 -34.69
CA LYS A 737 -1.00 -8.63 -34.54
C LYS A 737 -1.42 -8.16 -33.14
N PHE A 738 -0.64 -7.26 -32.52
CA PHE A 738 -1.18 -6.35 -31.50
C PHE A 738 -0.53 -4.97 -31.64
N ASN A 739 -1.38 -3.97 -31.92
CA ASN A 739 -1.04 -2.56 -32.06
C ASN A 739 -1.57 -1.85 -30.79
N GLU A 740 -0.76 -1.01 -30.15
CA GLU A 740 -0.90 -0.61 -28.74
C GLU A 740 -1.97 0.46 -28.43
N TYR A 741 -2.80 0.85 -29.40
CA TYR A 741 -3.71 2.00 -29.24
C TYR A 741 -5.15 1.69 -28.77
N SER A 742 -5.50 0.45 -28.40
CA SER A 742 -6.88 0.12 -27.93
C SER A 742 -6.99 -0.66 -26.61
N ALA A 743 -5.95 -0.67 -25.76
CA ALA A 743 -5.79 -1.70 -24.72
C ALA A 743 -6.61 -1.52 -23.43
N GLN A 744 -7.33 -0.41 -23.18
CA GLN A 744 -8.06 -0.27 -21.90
C GLN A 744 -9.49 -0.79 -21.92
N ASN A 745 -10.17 -0.84 -23.07
CA ASN A 745 -11.55 -1.34 -23.17
C ASN A 745 -11.65 -2.78 -23.74
N LYS A 746 -10.64 -3.27 -24.48
CA LYS A 746 -10.62 -4.64 -25.02
C LYS A 746 -10.00 -5.69 -24.08
N HIS A 747 -9.21 -5.28 -23.09
CA HIS A 747 -8.63 -6.22 -22.11
C HIS A 747 -9.71 -6.89 -21.25
N GLN A 748 -10.79 -6.17 -20.94
CA GLN A 748 -11.98 -6.71 -20.27
C GLN A 748 -12.75 -7.69 -21.18
N LEU A 749 -12.96 -7.32 -22.45
CA LEU A 749 -13.69 -8.12 -23.43
C LEU A 749 -12.94 -9.41 -23.83
N ILE A 750 -11.62 -9.36 -23.93
CA ILE A 750 -10.76 -10.53 -24.19
C ILE A 750 -10.73 -11.43 -22.96
N LYS A 751 -10.63 -10.87 -21.75
CA LYS A 751 -10.68 -11.63 -20.51
C LYS A 751 -12.03 -12.34 -20.31
N GLU A 752 -13.14 -11.64 -20.56
CA GLU A 752 -14.50 -12.20 -20.49
C GLU A 752 -14.77 -13.24 -21.60
N ASN A 753 -14.27 -13.03 -22.82
CA ASN A 753 -14.37 -14.02 -23.90
C ASN A 753 -13.46 -15.24 -23.66
N THR A 754 -12.29 -15.06 -23.03
CA THR A 754 -11.38 -16.16 -22.69
C THR A 754 -11.90 -16.96 -21.50
N GLU A 755 -12.45 -16.30 -20.48
CA GLU A 755 -13.16 -16.95 -19.36
C GLU A 755 -14.39 -17.73 -19.85
N LYS A 756 -15.19 -17.17 -20.78
CA LYS A 756 -16.29 -17.90 -21.44
C LYS A 756 -15.81 -19.09 -22.28
N THR A 757 -14.68 -18.96 -22.98
CA THR A 757 -14.10 -20.06 -23.78
C THR A 757 -13.55 -21.17 -22.88
N CYS A 758 -12.86 -20.82 -21.78
CA CYS A 758 -12.41 -21.78 -20.77
C CYS A 758 -13.59 -22.48 -20.07
N SER A 759 -14.64 -21.75 -19.66
CA SER A 759 -15.86 -22.35 -19.13
C SER A 759 -16.55 -23.27 -20.14
N SER A 760 -16.65 -22.87 -21.41
CA SER A 760 -17.23 -23.72 -22.47
C SER A 760 -16.45 -25.02 -22.71
N ILE A 761 -15.12 -24.97 -22.64
CA ILE A 761 -14.25 -26.15 -22.76
C ILE A 761 -14.38 -27.04 -21.51
N LEU A 762 -14.45 -26.44 -20.32
CA LEU A 762 -14.63 -27.17 -19.05
C LEU A 762 -16.02 -27.82 -18.95
N ASP A 763 -17.08 -27.17 -19.44
CA ASP A 763 -18.43 -27.74 -19.48
C ASP A 763 -18.54 -28.88 -20.51
N LYS A 764 -17.84 -28.77 -21.64
CA LYS A 764 -17.71 -29.86 -22.62
C LYS A 764 -16.91 -31.05 -22.10
N GLU A 765 -15.84 -30.80 -21.33
CA GLU A 765 -15.04 -31.84 -20.66
C GLU A 765 -15.82 -32.50 -19.52
N ALA A 766 -16.53 -31.73 -18.68
CA ALA A 766 -17.40 -32.25 -17.64
C ALA A 766 -18.51 -33.13 -18.24
N SER A 767 -19.12 -32.70 -19.35
CA SER A 767 -20.11 -33.51 -20.10
C SER A 767 -19.51 -34.77 -20.75
N ARG A 768 -18.27 -34.72 -21.24
CA ARG A 768 -17.54 -35.90 -21.76
C ARG A 768 -17.16 -36.86 -20.64
N THR A 769 -16.74 -36.35 -19.49
CA THR A 769 -16.38 -37.15 -18.31
C THR A 769 -17.62 -37.80 -17.72
N GLN A 770 -18.76 -37.09 -17.68
CA GLN A 770 -20.05 -37.64 -17.27
C GLN A 770 -20.53 -38.74 -18.24
N LYS A 771 -20.44 -38.53 -19.56
CA LYS A 771 -20.72 -39.58 -20.57
C LYS A 771 -19.75 -40.78 -20.52
N MET A 772 -18.47 -40.55 -20.19
CA MET A 772 -17.52 -41.64 -19.94
C MET A 772 -17.87 -42.41 -18.66
N THR A 773 -18.31 -41.71 -17.61
CA THR A 773 -18.71 -42.34 -16.33
C THR A 773 -20.02 -43.14 -16.48
N GLU A 774 -20.96 -42.66 -17.29
CA GLU A 774 -22.18 -43.36 -17.69
C GLU A 774 -21.90 -44.58 -18.60
N ASN A 775 -20.85 -44.54 -19.43
CA ASN A 775 -20.40 -45.71 -20.23
C ASN A 775 -19.55 -46.73 -19.43
N ILE A 776 -19.01 -46.35 -18.27
CA ILE A 776 -18.22 -47.24 -17.38
C ILE A 776 -19.14 -47.98 -16.39
N GLN A 777 -20.29 -47.42 -16.03
CA GLN A 777 -21.28 -48.05 -15.14
C GLN A 777 -21.76 -49.44 -15.63
N PRO A 778 -22.14 -49.66 -16.90
CA PRO A 778 -22.58 -50.98 -17.39
C PRO A 778 -21.46 -52.03 -17.39
N ARG A 779 -20.19 -51.61 -17.59
CA ARG A 779 -19.03 -52.51 -17.61
C ARG A 779 -18.61 -52.94 -16.21
N LYS A 780 -18.80 -52.09 -15.18
CA LYS A 780 -18.63 -52.48 -13.77
C LYS A 780 -19.66 -53.51 -13.32
N THR A 781 -20.92 -53.39 -13.77
CA THR A 781 -21.98 -54.34 -13.42
C THR A 781 -21.80 -55.70 -14.09
N GLN A 782 -21.26 -55.75 -15.32
CA GLN A 782 -20.88 -57.01 -15.98
C GLN A 782 -19.68 -57.70 -15.33
N TYR A 783 -18.63 -56.97 -14.94
CA TYR A 783 -17.47 -57.55 -14.23
C TYR A 783 -17.82 -58.06 -12.83
N THR A 784 -18.76 -57.40 -12.14
CA THR A 784 -19.21 -57.85 -10.81
C THR A 784 -20.14 -59.08 -10.89
N LYS A 785 -20.85 -59.26 -12.02
CA LYS A 785 -21.63 -60.49 -12.28
C LYS A 785 -20.77 -61.68 -12.70
N ALA A 786 -19.67 -61.44 -13.42
CA ALA A 786 -18.74 -62.50 -13.85
C ALA A 786 -17.77 -62.95 -12.74
N MET A 787 -17.63 -62.19 -11.65
CA MET A 787 -16.92 -62.62 -10.44
C MET A 787 -17.82 -63.27 -9.38
N ASN A 788 -19.14 -63.25 -9.58
CA ASN A 788 -20.14 -63.87 -8.69
C ASN A 788 -20.80 -65.13 -9.31
N LEU A 789 -20.35 -65.55 -10.49
CA LEU A 789 -20.58 -66.87 -11.11
C LEU A 789 -19.24 -67.59 -11.11
#